data_AF-W9IV19-F1
#
_entry.id   AF-W9IV19-F1
#
_cell.length_a   1.000
_cell.length_b   1.000
_cell.length_c   1.000
_cell.angle_alpha   90.00
_cell.angle_beta   90.00
_cell.angle_gamma   90.00
#
_symmetry.space_group_name_H-M   'P 1'
#
loop_
_entity.id
_entity.type
_entity.pdbx_description
1 polymer ?
#
loop_
_entity_poly.entity_id
_entity_poly.type
_entity_poly.pdbx_seq_one_letter_code
_entity_poly.pdbx_strand_id
1 'polypeptide(L)'
;MWPKYLPRHLETSGFWHGLHQNMMNALRKTPLLESGADDTLRKPTDLYYVPGDWRFENGALFDLPSLLQTHLSFKYDSVKPELSLIGVDSLDINNLWLEFSQWINEVGIDGLKTRPIKWHQKVSSIFRGRRELREKLRNLPIVPLRDGSWVKARQDCVFFTSTQNEEHVPTGIELFLVDRSVSKDPERRRFLSFLGIQEYSPTQVCELIINLHHDLPPGACRTEMDLVADALYLFDHRFCLRYEVPNIDFAAVKGGKAIRNRERHLYLVDPDVKPGLIAKYQNTAQSPLVVLSDKYEAALCKGRPREDADSFRRWLLGSTYREFSTVPALLYNNELSAEWHFLRSHDVMDLLQAIRLQWKKKAILSPRIIKAAAELQVPGSDGYWRPLGRLAIPTTELKQKCPHLDFVSLPNPEYNWDFLSILGVLTTRNTTAILRELQKLAQLQVDEVDKSAIKEIYETLNASMRSEWKEIKTAFLEESLVFVEKPKPRWLSHLSCVWDGPGALKQVIKLRYRYPVCRQLFISILGVKQASTGDIVEELCSVSDEGDMATQRFSELFFLLGRYRRDHEELSRDQVRRIREAAVFPIVVEGGNSDEQPNITLQSICEGDWYVPDQILLEQAFRSRVAMLSMPVKGAESLRALFEDLDCEKRFLSCAVEQTTEPRGTCIRDLSREDDFMTRLDCIALATDQPALVEHITLQMWSVSSVLTKSRLGDIEIRNEDKLITIKDDGEVTNIYIREHIVMAEQFKVDLELLEYFTSLLDVDAEHIKLVTLLLKEPIVQLSGILEKYNIEVPDNLDNGDTGNQESDGEDQESNSEDQESNYEDKAMTIIHPTADYSVNDSDREEMMESGNEGWLIDLAREFGNLRISPAAGGNDETFTTPESSPRLIQRHEVTPSHDSRSQGIVQGPAVFHADETPVAKTPRKDPSSGGDLSLPRYSPIETPFYQSIISSNGPGPAQNSPRAFESPSNRYREIGFLGERFVYRMFQSRIKDWTYENWTSKLRVEAGHPRFTEREKDFSDFTYQDRFGQMKGVLREAGMDVIVEWTHNTKFHLEVKATLGPCSEPCFVSQNQLDKMRQYEGDLGNVYILIRVFQLEAEGGPSFRFFLNPWSLYLEGALDFRSNEGYKVYGLV
;
A
#
# COMPACT_ATOMS: atom_id res chain seq x y z
N MET A 1 10.28 -5.37 -118.21
CA MET A 1 10.04 -6.16 -116.98
C MET A 1 9.56 -7.55 -117.41
N TRP A 2 10.33 -8.60 -117.17
CA TRP A 2 9.86 -9.98 -117.43
C TRP A 2 8.93 -10.56 -116.34
N PRO A 3 8.99 -10.16 -115.05
CA PRO A 3 8.11 -10.74 -114.03
C PRO A 3 6.61 -10.52 -114.27
N LYS A 4 6.23 -9.49 -115.03
CA LYS A 4 4.82 -9.21 -115.38
C LYS A 4 4.14 -10.31 -116.22
N TYR A 5 4.91 -11.29 -116.71
CA TYR A 5 4.43 -12.48 -117.41
C TYR A 5 4.41 -13.75 -116.53
N LEU A 6 4.71 -13.64 -115.23
CA LEU A 6 4.56 -14.72 -114.24
C LEU A 6 3.09 -15.05 -113.90
N PRO A 7 2.14 -14.08 -113.82
CA PRO A 7 0.74 -14.40 -113.53
C PRO A 7 0.10 -15.23 -114.64
N ARG A 8 -0.57 -16.32 -114.27
CA ARG A 8 -1.21 -17.26 -115.20
C ARG A 8 -2.69 -16.92 -115.41
N HIS A 9 -3.15 -16.87 -116.66
CA HIS A 9 -4.59 -16.80 -116.96
C HIS A 9 -5.34 -18.04 -116.40
N LEU A 10 -6.42 -17.77 -115.67
CA LEU A 10 -7.13 -18.75 -114.83
C LEU A 10 -7.70 -19.94 -115.61
N GLU A 11 -8.15 -19.71 -116.84
CA GLU A 11 -8.88 -20.67 -117.69
C GLU A 11 -8.01 -21.80 -118.27
N THR A 12 -6.68 -21.74 -118.12
CA THR A 12 -5.79 -22.79 -118.62
C THR A 12 -5.85 -24.04 -117.74
N SER A 13 -5.93 -25.23 -118.36
CA SER A 13 -5.96 -26.53 -117.67
C SER A 13 -5.05 -27.57 -118.35
N GLY A 14 -4.91 -28.75 -117.75
CA GLY A 14 -4.08 -29.84 -118.28
C GLY A 14 -2.60 -29.48 -118.42
N PHE A 15 -2.01 -29.82 -119.57
CA PHE A 15 -0.58 -29.65 -119.88
C PHE A 15 -0.02 -28.26 -119.51
N TRP A 16 -0.74 -27.19 -119.87
CA TRP A 16 -0.29 -25.82 -119.61
C TRP A 16 -0.18 -25.47 -118.13
N HIS A 17 -0.98 -26.10 -117.26
CA HIS A 17 -0.82 -25.96 -115.81
C HIS A 17 0.47 -26.64 -115.31
N GLY A 18 0.73 -27.86 -115.78
CA GLY A 18 1.95 -28.60 -115.44
C GLY A 18 3.23 -27.91 -115.93
N LEU A 19 3.23 -27.43 -117.19
CA LEU A 19 4.32 -26.66 -117.75
C LEU A 19 4.56 -25.37 -116.95
N HIS A 20 3.51 -24.62 -116.64
CA HIS A 20 3.62 -23.41 -115.82
C HIS A 20 4.20 -23.72 -114.43
N GLN A 21 3.69 -24.72 -113.70
CA GLN A 21 4.24 -25.11 -112.39
C GLN A 21 5.72 -25.52 -112.48
N ASN A 22 6.10 -26.26 -113.53
CA ASN A 22 7.51 -26.63 -113.77
C ASN A 22 8.38 -25.40 -114.05
N MET A 23 7.89 -24.43 -114.83
CA MET A 23 8.57 -23.14 -115.02
C MET A 23 8.72 -22.38 -113.71
N MET A 24 7.66 -22.23 -112.91
CA MET A 24 7.72 -21.54 -111.62
C MET A 24 8.68 -22.24 -110.63
N ASN A 25 8.72 -23.58 -110.65
CA ASN A 25 9.65 -24.38 -109.84
C ASN A 25 11.10 -24.31 -110.32
N ALA A 26 11.35 -24.07 -111.61
CA ALA A 26 12.68 -23.77 -112.14
C ALA A 26 13.09 -22.34 -111.76
N LEU A 27 12.23 -21.34 -112.01
CA LEU A 27 12.49 -19.93 -111.71
C LEU A 27 12.77 -19.69 -110.21
N ARG A 28 12.06 -20.37 -109.31
CA ARG A 28 12.34 -20.41 -107.85
C ARG A 28 13.79 -20.82 -107.52
N LYS A 29 14.40 -21.69 -108.33
CA LYS A 29 15.70 -22.32 -108.07
C LYS A 29 16.87 -21.73 -108.87
N THR A 30 16.58 -20.95 -109.90
CA THR A 30 17.59 -20.32 -110.76
C THR A 30 17.96 -18.93 -110.19
N PRO A 31 19.25 -18.56 -110.11
CA PRO A 31 19.64 -17.20 -109.79
C PRO A 31 19.23 -16.23 -110.91
N LEU A 32 18.34 -15.28 -110.60
CA LEU A 32 17.62 -14.47 -111.60
C LEU A 32 17.34 -13.01 -111.18
N LEU A 33 17.53 -12.66 -109.91
CA LEU A 33 17.19 -11.35 -109.36
C LEU A 33 18.40 -10.74 -108.66
N GLU A 34 18.66 -9.46 -108.89
CA GLU A 34 19.74 -8.70 -108.24
C GLU A 34 19.48 -8.50 -106.74
N SER A 35 20.54 -8.55 -105.94
CA SER A 35 20.50 -8.24 -104.51
C SER A 35 20.50 -6.71 -104.26
N GLY A 36 20.38 -6.30 -103.00
CA GLY A 36 20.61 -4.93 -102.56
C GLY A 36 22.09 -4.58 -102.36
N ALA A 37 23.01 -5.55 -102.39
CA ALA A 37 24.44 -5.36 -102.14
C ALA A 37 25.26 -5.21 -103.42
N ASP A 38 24.87 -5.92 -104.47
CA ASP A 38 25.63 -6.09 -105.70
C ASP A 38 24.69 -6.43 -106.88
N ASP A 39 25.16 -6.23 -108.12
CA ASP A 39 24.46 -6.69 -109.31
C ASP A 39 24.59 -8.23 -109.52
N THR A 40 24.86 -9.02 -108.47
CA THR A 40 24.89 -10.49 -108.59
C THR A 40 23.47 -11.05 -108.54
N LEU A 41 23.18 -11.97 -109.45
CA LEU A 41 21.89 -12.65 -109.49
C LEU A 41 21.83 -13.70 -108.37
N ARG A 42 20.83 -13.59 -107.51
CA ARG A 42 20.47 -14.55 -106.45
C ARG A 42 19.16 -15.26 -106.82
N LYS A 43 18.86 -16.38 -106.15
CA LYS A 43 17.58 -17.07 -106.36
C LYS A 43 16.45 -16.26 -105.72
N PRO A 44 15.24 -16.26 -106.28
CA PRO A 44 14.07 -15.64 -105.65
C PRO A 44 13.83 -16.07 -104.20
N THR A 45 14.04 -17.35 -103.87
CA THR A 45 13.87 -17.91 -102.51
C THR A 45 14.91 -17.46 -101.49
N ASP A 46 16.00 -16.85 -101.97
CA ASP A 46 17.13 -16.43 -101.15
C ASP A 46 17.07 -14.91 -100.86
N LEU A 47 15.98 -14.24 -101.26
CA LEU A 47 15.78 -12.79 -101.19
C LEU A 47 14.45 -12.39 -100.54
N TYR A 48 14.50 -11.36 -99.69
CA TYR A 48 13.34 -10.72 -99.09
C TYR A 48 13.06 -9.35 -99.72
N TYR A 49 11.79 -9.07 -100.02
CA TYR A 49 11.32 -7.73 -100.32
C TYR A 49 11.22 -6.90 -99.02
N VAL A 50 12.04 -5.85 -98.90
CA VAL A 50 11.96 -4.89 -97.78
C VAL A 50 10.81 -3.89 -98.03
N PRO A 51 9.79 -3.80 -97.15
CA PRO A 51 8.73 -2.79 -97.25
C PRO A 51 9.28 -1.36 -97.24
N GLY A 52 8.68 -0.45 -98.03
CA GLY A 52 9.10 0.96 -98.09
C GLY A 52 9.05 1.67 -96.72
N ASP A 53 8.09 1.29 -95.86
CA ASP A 53 8.00 1.77 -94.49
C ASP A 53 9.19 1.38 -93.60
N TRP A 54 10.00 0.40 -94.01
CA TRP A 54 11.18 -0.10 -93.29
C TRP A 54 12.49 0.22 -94.03
N ARG A 55 12.45 1.16 -94.97
CA ARG A 55 13.62 1.76 -95.63
C ARG A 55 13.95 3.10 -94.97
N PHE A 56 15.16 3.62 -95.22
CA PHE A 56 15.58 4.94 -94.78
C PHE A 56 16.12 5.75 -95.96
N GLU A 57 15.52 6.92 -96.19
CA GLU A 57 15.78 7.75 -97.38
C GLU A 57 15.67 6.91 -98.66
N ASN A 58 16.75 6.72 -99.42
CA ASN A 58 16.77 5.91 -100.64
C ASN A 58 17.37 4.50 -100.45
N GLY A 59 17.72 4.12 -99.21
CA GLY A 59 18.47 2.90 -98.88
C GLY A 59 17.75 1.97 -97.87
N ALA A 60 18.38 0.84 -97.55
CA ALA A 60 17.94 -0.02 -96.46
C ALA A 60 18.10 0.70 -95.11
N LEU A 61 17.27 0.33 -94.11
CA LEU A 61 17.39 0.86 -92.75
C LEU A 61 18.65 0.33 -92.04
N PHE A 62 19.06 -0.90 -92.36
CA PHE A 62 20.26 -1.57 -91.87
C PHE A 62 21.14 -1.90 -93.08
N ASP A 63 22.28 -1.23 -93.18
CA ASP A 63 23.12 -1.10 -94.37
C ASP A 63 24.36 -2.00 -94.38
N LEU A 64 24.29 -3.14 -93.68
CA LEU A 64 25.35 -4.15 -93.70
C LEU A 64 25.39 -4.90 -95.04
N PRO A 65 26.57 -5.11 -95.65
CA PRO A 65 26.71 -5.92 -96.88
C PRO A 65 26.22 -7.37 -96.73
N SER A 66 26.21 -7.91 -95.51
CA SER A 66 25.67 -9.24 -95.18
C SER A 66 24.15 -9.29 -95.31
N LEU A 67 23.45 -8.22 -94.89
CA LEU A 67 21.99 -8.09 -94.96
C LEU A 67 21.53 -7.69 -96.37
N LEU A 68 22.23 -6.75 -97.00
CA LEU A 68 21.90 -6.28 -98.35
C LEU A 68 21.95 -7.42 -99.41
N GLN A 69 22.73 -8.48 -99.17
CA GLN A 69 22.76 -9.68 -100.03
C GLN A 69 21.49 -10.54 -99.95
N THR A 70 20.70 -10.43 -98.88
CA THR A 70 19.41 -11.12 -98.72
C THR A 70 18.23 -10.19 -99.01
N HIS A 71 18.47 -8.93 -99.34
CA HIS A 71 17.44 -7.97 -99.76
C HIS A 71 17.28 -7.98 -101.28
N LEU A 72 16.03 -8.03 -101.77
CA LEU A 72 15.73 -7.83 -103.18
C LEU A 72 16.02 -6.38 -103.60
N SER A 73 16.73 -6.19 -104.72
CA SER A 73 17.02 -4.85 -105.25
C SER A 73 15.76 -3.99 -105.45
N PHE A 74 15.77 -2.76 -104.96
CA PHE A 74 14.61 -1.84 -105.03
C PHE A 74 14.21 -1.48 -106.49
N LYS A 75 15.09 -1.77 -107.47
CA LYS A 75 14.79 -1.74 -108.91
C LYS A 75 13.53 -2.55 -109.27
N TYR A 76 13.17 -3.57 -108.46
CA TYR A 76 12.04 -4.47 -108.68
C TYR A 76 10.73 -4.08 -107.96
N ASP A 77 10.65 -2.95 -107.25
CA ASP A 77 9.44 -2.57 -106.48
C ASP A 77 8.14 -2.62 -107.30
N SER A 78 8.21 -2.22 -108.58
CA SER A 78 7.08 -2.19 -109.52
C SER A 78 6.57 -3.57 -109.99
N VAL A 79 7.15 -4.67 -109.49
CA VAL A 79 6.80 -6.07 -109.77
C VAL A 79 6.80 -6.99 -108.53
N LYS A 80 6.69 -6.44 -107.32
CA LYS A 80 6.59 -7.26 -106.09
C LYS A 80 5.47 -8.32 -106.16
N PRO A 81 4.22 -8.01 -106.57
CA PRO A 81 3.12 -8.99 -106.57
C PRO A 81 3.38 -10.21 -107.46
N GLU A 82 4.15 -10.05 -108.53
CA GLU A 82 4.51 -11.13 -109.44
C GLU A 82 5.73 -11.92 -108.95
N LEU A 83 6.69 -11.27 -108.28
CA LEU A 83 7.89 -11.93 -107.76
C LEU A 83 7.62 -12.85 -106.55
N SER A 84 6.58 -12.59 -105.75
CA SER A 84 6.17 -13.53 -104.70
C SER A 84 5.68 -14.88 -105.26
N LEU A 85 5.16 -14.91 -106.49
CA LEU A 85 4.77 -16.15 -107.15
C LEU A 85 5.97 -17.09 -107.38
N ILE A 86 7.17 -16.53 -107.58
CA ILE A 86 8.43 -17.28 -107.66
C ILE A 86 9.19 -17.35 -106.33
N GLY A 87 8.56 -16.97 -105.20
CA GLY A 87 9.10 -17.22 -103.86
C GLY A 87 9.95 -16.11 -103.25
N VAL A 88 9.87 -14.87 -103.76
CA VAL A 88 10.35 -13.70 -103.00
C VAL A 88 9.35 -13.39 -101.88
N ASP A 89 9.69 -13.70 -100.65
CA ASP A 89 8.87 -13.33 -99.49
C ASP A 89 9.03 -11.84 -99.13
N SER A 90 8.03 -11.28 -98.45
CA SER A 90 8.16 -9.96 -97.84
C SER A 90 8.88 -10.10 -96.51
N LEU A 91 9.87 -9.24 -96.23
CA LEU A 91 10.49 -9.17 -94.91
C LEU A 91 9.40 -8.96 -93.84
N ASP A 92 9.52 -9.66 -92.70
CA ASP A 92 8.61 -9.54 -91.56
C ASP A 92 9.27 -8.85 -90.36
N ILE A 93 8.47 -8.50 -89.35
CA ILE A 93 8.91 -7.69 -88.20
C ILE A 93 9.86 -8.42 -87.25
N ASN A 94 9.82 -9.75 -87.18
CA ASN A 94 10.82 -10.54 -86.45
C ASN A 94 12.14 -10.56 -87.21
N ASN A 95 12.11 -10.80 -88.52
CA ASN A 95 13.33 -10.82 -89.33
C ASN A 95 13.99 -9.43 -89.36
N LEU A 96 13.22 -8.34 -89.46
CA LEU A 96 13.71 -6.98 -89.29
C LEU A 96 14.34 -6.72 -87.90
N TRP A 97 13.87 -7.40 -86.85
CA TRP A 97 14.54 -7.37 -85.54
C TRP A 97 15.83 -8.21 -85.50
N LEU A 98 15.89 -9.36 -86.19
CA LEU A 98 17.17 -10.08 -86.36
C LEU A 98 18.19 -9.19 -87.07
N GLU A 99 17.79 -8.52 -88.16
CA GLU A 99 18.61 -7.56 -88.89
C GLU A 99 19.11 -6.42 -87.98
N PHE A 100 18.21 -5.80 -87.20
CA PHE A 100 18.60 -4.73 -86.27
C PHE A 100 19.56 -5.21 -85.17
N SER A 101 19.33 -6.42 -84.64
CA SER A 101 20.18 -7.06 -83.65
C SER A 101 21.58 -7.37 -84.20
N GLN A 102 21.65 -7.95 -85.41
CA GLN A 102 22.90 -8.20 -86.12
C GLN A 102 23.64 -6.90 -86.43
N TRP A 103 22.92 -5.88 -86.93
CA TRP A 103 23.48 -4.56 -87.21
C TRP A 103 24.11 -3.96 -85.95
N ILE A 104 23.44 -3.98 -84.79
CA ILE A 104 24.03 -3.50 -83.52
C ILE A 104 25.26 -4.32 -83.10
N ASN A 105 25.27 -5.63 -83.32
CA ASN A 105 26.39 -6.50 -82.92
C ASN A 105 27.63 -6.33 -83.82
N GLU A 106 27.47 -6.08 -85.13
CA GLU A 106 28.58 -5.84 -86.05
C GLU A 106 29.07 -4.38 -86.04
N VAL A 107 28.16 -3.41 -85.90
CA VAL A 107 28.45 -1.97 -86.02
C VAL A 107 28.72 -1.29 -84.67
N GLY A 108 28.25 -1.89 -83.58
CA GLY A 108 28.54 -1.46 -82.21
C GLY A 108 27.96 -0.09 -81.82
N ILE A 109 28.39 0.40 -80.66
CA ILE A 109 27.91 1.66 -80.08
C ILE A 109 28.37 2.87 -80.88
N ASP A 110 29.58 2.85 -81.44
CA ASP A 110 30.11 4.02 -82.14
C ASP A 110 29.43 4.24 -83.49
N GLY A 111 29.05 3.16 -84.20
CA GLY A 111 28.20 3.29 -85.38
C GLY A 111 26.72 3.56 -85.06
N LEU A 112 26.23 3.27 -83.84
CA LEU A 112 24.98 3.86 -83.34
C LEU A 112 25.12 5.39 -83.16
N LYS A 113 26.24 5.89 -82.62
CA LYS A 113 26.49 7.33 -82.43
C LYS A 113 26.64 8.11 -83.74
N THR A 114 27.09 7.49 -84.84
CA THR A 114 27.24 8.18 -86.14
C THR A 114 25.95 8.34 -86.93
N ARG A 115 24.83 7.68 -86.53
CA ARG A 115 23.57 7.76 -87.28
C ARG A 115 22.85 9.09 -87.04
N PRO A 116 22.21 9.67 -88.08
CA PRO A 116 21.48 10.92 -87.93
C PRO A 116 20.23 10.74 -87.05
N ILE A 117 19.80 11.81 -86.37
CA ILE A 117 18.63 11.78 -85.47
C ILE A 117 17.37 11.23 -86.17
N LYS A 118 17.16 11.56 -87.46
CA LYS A 118 16.07 11.03 -88.30
C LYS A 118 16.08 9.50 -88.41
N TRP A 119 17.27 8.87 -88.48
CA TRP A 119 17.40 7.41 -88.52
C TRP A 119 16.96 6.79 -87.19
N HIS A 120 17.42 7.35 -86.07
CA HIS A 120 16.95 6.91 -84.75
C HIS A 120 15.43 7.09 -84.56
N GLN A 121 14.85 8.17 -85.08
CA GLN A 121 13.40 8.38 -85.09
C GLN A 121 12.66 7.33 -85.93
N LYS A 122 13.20 6.95 -87.10
CA LYS A 122 12.64 5.89 -87.97
C LYS A 122 12.71 4.51 -87.32
N VAL A 123 13.85 4.13 -86.74
CA VAL A 123 14.00 2.88 -85.97
C VAL A 123 13.04 2.86 -84.77
N SER A 124 12.95 3.98 -84.03
CA SER A 124 12.05 4.15 -82.90
C SER A 124 10.58 3.94 -83.30
N SER A 125 10.13 4.55 -84.40
CA SER A 125 8.72 4.47 -84.82
C SER A 125 8.31 3.10 -85.39
N ILE A 126 9.23 2.35 -85.99
CA ILE A 126 8.97 0.99 -86.50
C ILE A 126 8.77 -0.04 -85.38
N PHE A 127 9.63 0.02 -84.35
CA PHE A 127 9.60 -0.94 -83.24
C PHE A 127 8.70 -0.52 -82.07
N ARG A 128 8.31 0.75 -81.97
CA ARG A 128 7.36 1.25 -80.97
C ARG A 128 6.02 0.50 -81.05
N GLY A 129 5.60 -0.08 -79.92
CA GLY A 129 4.32 -0.79 -79.81
C GLY A 129 4.36 -2.27 -80.20
N ARG A 130 5.48 -2.77 -80.73
CA ARG A 130 5.71 -4.20 -81.06
C ARG A 130 5.93 -5.01 -79.78
N ARG A 131 4.84 -5.29 -79.05
CA ARG A 131 4.85 -5.97 -77.74
C ARG A 131 5.64 -7.29 -77.78
N GLU A 132 5.49 -8.03 -78.87
CA GLU A 132 6.17 -9.28 -79.22
C GLU A 132 7.71 -9.17 -79.34
N LEU A 133 8.24 -7.97 -79.57
CA LEU A 133 9.68 -7.68 -79.60
C LEU A 133 10.21 -6.98 -78.35
N ARG A 134 9.34 -6.51 -77.44
CA ARG A 134 9.72 -5.61 -76.34
C ARG A 134 10.90 -6.11 -75.52
N GLU A 135 10.83 -7.33 -75.00
CA GLU A 135 11.90 -7.88 -74.15
C GLU A 135 13.17 -8.22 -74.95
N LYS A 136 13.06 -8.50 -76.25
CA LYS A 136 14.23 -8.64 -77.13
C LYS A 136 14.95 -7.28 -77.29
N LEU A 137 14.18 -6.22 -77.54
CA LEU A 137 14.69 -4.84 -77.70
C LEU A 137 15.31 -4.29 -76.41
N ARG A 138 14.72 -4.60 -75.23
CA ARG A 138 15.25 -4.19 -73.91
C ARG A 138 16.65 -4.73 -73.61
N ASN A 139 17.04 -5.85 -74.23
CA ASN A 139 18.36 -6.47 -74.04
C ASN A 139 19.46 -5.86 -74.91
N LEU A 140 19.11 -5.03 -75.90
CA LEU A 140 20.05 -4.35 -76.79
C LEU A 140 20.54 -3.04 -76.13
N PRO A 141 21.82 -2.64 -76.30
CA PRO A 141 22.38 -1.43 -75.70
C PRO A 141 22.01 -0.18 -76.53
N ILE A 142 20.70 0.13 -76.60
CA ILE A 142 20.12 1.17 -77.48
C ILE A 142 19.69 2.44 -76.73
N VAL A 143 20.11 2.60 -75.46
CA VAL A 143 19.74 3.72 -74.59
C VAL A 143 20.95 4.63 -74.34
N PRO A 144 21.07 5.80 -75.00
CA PRO A 144 22.15 6.75 -74.75
C PRO A 144 21.96 7.49 -73.42
N LEU A 145 23.03 7.58 -72.63
CA LEU A 145 23.07 8.30 -71.36
C LEU A 145 23.80 9.64 -71.47
N ARG A 146 23.61 10.51 -70.47
CA ARG A 146 24.25 11.84 -70.37
C ARG A 146 25.78 11.83 -70.39
N ASP A 147 26.40 10.72 -69.99
CA ASP A 147 27.86 10.54 -69.96
C ASP A 147 28.46 10.12 -71.32
N GLY A 148 27.61 9.89 -72.34
CA GLY A 148 28.02 9.40 -73.66
C GLY A 148 28.12 7.87 -73.77
N SER A 149 27.85 7.13 -72.70
CA SER A 149 27.69 5.68 -72.73
C SER A 149 26.32 5.28 -73.30
N TRP A 150 26.16 3.99 -73.61
CA TRP A 150 24.92 3.42 -74.11
C TRP A 150 24.60 2.13 -73.35
N VAL A 151 23.41 2.05 -72.76
CA VAL A 151 22.99 0.96 -71.87
C VAL A 151 21.75 0.22 -72.41
N LYS A 152 21.40 -0.88 -71.75
CA LYS A 152 20.24 -1.72 -72.06
C LYS A 152 19.00 -1.19 -71.33
N ALA A 153 17.84 -1.14 -71.98
CA ALA A 153 16.57 -0.77 -71.31
C ALA A 153 16.02 -1.85 -70.34
N ARG A 154 16.82 -2.89 -70.07
CA ARG A 154 16.63 -3.86 -68.99
C ARG A 154 17.48 -3.55 -67.74
N GLN A 155 18.50 -2.70 -67.85
CA GLN A 155 19.35 -2.33 -66.72
C GLN A 155 18.58 -1.47 -65.72
N ASP A 156 18.79 -1.71 -64.43
CA ASP A 156 18.15 -0.97 -63.35
C ASP A 156 18.68 0.46 -63.24
N CYS A 157 17.91 1.34 -62.60
CA CYS A 157 18.20 2.76 -62.40
C CYS A 157 18.40 3.61 -63.68
N VAL A 158 17.92 3.14 -64.85
CA VAL A 158 17.89 3.91 -66.11
C VAL A 158 16.63 4.77 -66.18
N PHE A 159 16.80 6.09 -66.18
CA PHE A 159 15.70 7.06 -66.08
C PHE A 159 15.80 8.20 -67.09
N PHE A 160 14.66 8.72 -67.53
CA PHE A 160 14.58 10.04 -68.17
C PHE A 160 14.92 11.13 -67.16
N THR A 161 15.45 12.23 -67.68
CA THR A 161 15.65 13.46 -66.92
C THR A 161 14.30 14.11 -66.61
N SER A 162 14.04 14.47 -65.36
CA SER A 162 12.85 15.26 -64.97
C SER A 162 12.62 16.43 -65.93
N THR A 163 11.38 16.60 -66.37
CA THR A 163 11.00 17.65 -67.33
C THR A 163 10.48 18.93 -66.66
N GLN A 164 10.31 18.93 -65.33
CA GLN A 164 9.60 20.00 -64.61
C GLN A 164 10.53 20.89 -63.76
N ASN A 165 11.61 20.34 -63.18
CA ASN A 165 12.59 21.08 -62.37
C ASN A 165 14.01 20.55 -62.60
N GLU A 166 15.03 21.39 -62.42
CA GLU A 166 16.41 20.93 -62.20
C GLU A 166 16.60 20.54 -60.72
N GLU A 167 15.90 19.48 -60.32
CA GLU A 167 15.95 18.92 -58.97
C GLU A 167 17.35 18.41 -58.61
N HIS A 168 17.87 18.81 -57.45
CA HIS A 168 19.24 18.50 -57.03
C HIS A 168 19.30 17.16 -56.29
N VAL A 169 19.52 16.09 -57.05
CA VAL A 169 19.86 14.77 -56.49
C VAL A 169 21.21 14.84 -55.77
N PRO A 170 21.35 14.34 -54.52
CA PRO A 170 22.62 14.34 -53.78
C PRO A 170 23.77 13.65 -54.52
N THR A 171 24.99 14.12 -54.25
CA THR A 171 26.22 13.64 -54.91
C THR A 171 26.44 12.15 -54.63
N GLY A 172 26.85 11.38 -55.64
CA GLY A 172 27.16 9.95 -55.49
C GLY A 172 25.96 9.01 -55.46
N ILE A 173 24.74 9.49 -55.76
CA ILE A 173 23.59 8.62 -56.07
C ILE A 173 23.66 8.22 -57.55
N GLU A 174 23.87 6.93 -57.83
CA GLU A 174 24.02 6.43 -59.21
C GLU A 174 22.69 6.38 -59.97
N LEU A 175 22.44 7.39 -60.80
CA LEU A 175 21.30 7.44 -61.73
C LEU A 175 21.79 7.42 -63.18
N PHE A 176 21.42 6.38 -63.92
CA PHE A 176 21.70 6.26 -65.35
C PHE A 176 20.74 7.15 -66.16
N LEU A 177 20.98 8.45 -66.11
CA LEU A 177 20.13 9.46 -66.76
C LEU A 177 20.31 9.44 -68.29
N VAL A 178 19.21 9.17 -69.01
CA VAL A 178 19.11 9.27 -70.46
C VAL A 178 19.50 10.68 -70.93
N ASP A 179 20.18 10.77 -72.06
CA ASP A 179 20.65 12.06 -72.60
C ASP A 179 19.51 13.10 -72.77
N ARG A 180 19.85 14.39 -72.59
CA ARG A 180 18.92 15.53 -72.69
C ARG A 180 18.35 15.71 -74.11
N SER A 181 19.05 15.33 -75.19
CA SER A 181 18.49 15.40 -76.55
C SER A 181 17.41 14.33 -76.77
N VAL A 182 17.64 13.12 -76.25
CA VAL A 182 16.73 11.98 -76.42
C VAL A 182 15.50 12.10 -75.52
N SER A 183 15.69 12.64 -74.31
CA SER A 183 14.60 12.96 -73.38
C SER A 183 13.65 14.06 -73.91
N LYS A 184 14.08 14.84 -74.90
CA LYS A 184 13.30 15.91 -75.57
C LYS A 184 12.73 15.51 -76.94
N ASP A 185 13.27 14.49 -77.60
CA ASP A 185 12.74 13.96 -78.87
C ASP A 185 11.44 13.17 -78.62
N PRO A 186 10.29 13.58 -79.16
CA PRO A 186 9.02 12.93 -78.84
C PRO A 186 8.97 11.45 -79.22
N GLU A 187 9.48 11.05 -80.39
CA GLU A 187 9.36 9.67 -80.86
C GLU A 187 10.39 8.75 -80.22
N ARG A 188 11.63 9.23 -80.02
CA ARG A 188 12.66 8.47 -79.28
C ARG A 188 12.25 8.31 -77.81
N ARG A 189 11.72 9.36 -77.16
CA ARG A 189 11.15 9.27 -75.81
C ARG A 189 10.00 8.28 -75.76
N ARG A 190 9.03 8.35 -76.68
CA ARG A 190 7.88 7.41 -76.75
C ARG A 190 8.32 5.96 -76.95
N PHE A 191 9.38 5.71 -77.72
CA PHE A 191 9.96 4.37 -77.89
C PHE A 191 10.66 3.87 -76.61
N LEU A 192 11.50 4.70 -75.98
CA LEU A 192 12.17 4.34 -74.72
C LEU A 192 11.17 4.16 -73.55
N SER A 193 10.09 4.94 -73.50
CA SER A 193 8.96 4.70 -72.58
C SER A 193 8.27 3.35 -72.83
N PHE A 194 8.11 2.95 -74.10
CA PHE A 194 7.57 1.63 -74.45
C PHE A 194 8.50 0.50 -73.99
N LEU A 195 9.82 0.68 -74.03
CA LEU A 195 10.80 -0.26 -73.44
C LEU A 195 10.76 -0.28 -71.90
N GLY A 196 10.11 0.69 -71.26
CA GLY A 196 9.88 0.73 -69.80
C GLY A 196 10.64 1.81 -69.04
N ILE A 197 11.37 2.70 -69.72
CA ILE A 197 12.08 3.82 -69.08
C ILE A 197 11.06 4.88 -68.66
N GLN A 198 11.21 5.42 -67.46
CA GLN A 198 10.35 6.45 -66.86
C GLN A 198 11.20 7.63 -66.36
N GLU A 199 10.59 8.77 -66.04
CA GLU A 199 11.29 9.79 -65.24
C GLU A 199 11.53 9.25 -63.83
N TYR A 200 12.64 9.62 -63.18
CA TYR A 200 12.86 9.26 -61.79
C TYR A 200 11.85 9.99 -60.89
N SER A 201 11.49 9.36 -59.78
CA SER A 201 10.64 9.95 -58.73
C SER A 201 11.45 10.24 -57.47
N PRO A 202 11.07 11.23 -56.65
CA PRO A 202 11.75 11.48 -55.37
C PRO A 202 11.73 10.26 -54.43
N THR A 203 10.68 9.43 -54.47
CA THR A 203 10.65 8.13 -53.75
C THR A 203 11.82 7.22 -54.15
N GLN A 204 12.14 7.11 -55.43
CA GLN A 204 13.27 6.30 -55.89
C GLN A 204 14.62 6.89 -55.48
N VAL A 205 14.76 8.22 -55.49
CA VAL A 205 15.97 8.88 -54.98
C VAL A 205 16.12 8.66 -53.47
N CYS A 206 15.03 8.74 -52.71
CA CYS A 206 15.02 8.41 -51.28
C CYS A 206 15.38 6.93 -51.02
N GLU A 207 14.80 5.99 -51.77
CA GLU A 207 15.13 4.56 -51.65
C GLU A 207 16.61 4.31 -51.99
N LEU A 208 17.19 5.00 -52.99
CA LEU A 208 18.63 4.91 -53.30
C LEU A 208 19.53 5.53 -52.24
N ILE A 209 19.17 6.67 -51.64
CA ILE A 209 19.90 7.26 -50.49
C ILE A 209 19.91 6.27 -49.31
N ILE A 210 18.76 5.68 -48.98
CA ILE A 210 18.62 4.72 -47.89
C ILE A 210 19.47 3.46 -48.15
N ASN A 211 19.46 2.93 -49.38
CA ASN A 211 20.28 1.78 -49.76
C ASN A 211 21.78 2.11 -49.72
N LEU A 212 22.19 3.29 -50.22
CA LEU A 212 23.59 3.73 -50.14
C LEU A 212 24.08 3.79 -48.68
N HIS A 213 23.26 4.32 -47.76
CA HIS A 213 23.57 4.30 -46.34
C HIS A 213 23.50 2.89 -45.72
N HIS A 214 22.70 1.97 -46.25
CA HIS A 214 22.72 0.57 -45.82
C HIS A 214 24.09 -0.06 -46.10
N ASP A 215 24.58 0.07 -47.32
CA ASP A 215 25.75 -0.65 -47.85
C ASP A 215 27.09 0.07 -47.63
N LEU A 216 27.09 1.23 -46.94
CA LEU A 216 28.30 2.03 -46.67
C LEU A 216 29.38 1.25 -45.89
N PRO A 217 30.60 1.04 -46.45
CA PRO A 217 31.64 0.29 -45.75
C PRO A 217 32.26 1.08 -44.57
N PRO A 218 32.86 0.36 -43.59
CA PRO A 218 33.59 0.95 -42.47
C PRO A 218 34.97 1.47 -42.91
N GLY A 219 35.00 2.60 -43.61
CA GLY A 219 36.23 3.29 -44.00
C GLY A 219 36.00 4.69 -44.56
N ALA A 220 35.33 4.78 -45.72
CA ALA A 220 34.93 6.04 -46.35
C ALA A 220 33.82 5.79 -47.39
N CYS A 221 33.01 6.83 -47.67
CA CYS A 221 32.47 7.12 -49.03
C CYS A 221 31.65 8.42 -49.12
N ARG A 222 31.28 9.07 -48.00
CA ARG A 222 30.50 10.32 -47.97
C ARG A 222 31.13 11.32 -47.01
N THR A 223 31.24 12.59 -47.41
CA THR A 223 31.76 13.67 -46.57
C THR A 223 30.68 14.19 -45.62
N GLU A 224 31.06 14.99 -44.63
CA GLU A 224 30.11 15.61 -43.71
C GLU A 224 29.01 16.43 -44.42
N MET A 225 29.35 17.09 -45.55
CA MET A 225 28.37 17.85 -46.33
C MET A 225 27.46 16.97 -47.19
N ASP A 226 27.92 15.78 -47.60
CA ASP A 226 27.06 14.80 -48.27
C ASP A 226 26.01 14.26 -47.29
N LEU A 227 26.43 13.88 -46.07
CA LEU A 227 25.53 13.44 -44.99
C LEU A 227 24.52 14.55 -44.60
N VAL A 228 24.87 15.82 -44.80
CA VAL A 228 23.94 16.96 -44.66
C VAL A 228 22.96 17.02 -45.83
N ALA A 229 23.44 16.93 -47.07
CA ALA A 229 22.59 16.94 -48.26
C ALA A 229 21.59 15.77 -48.29
N ASP A 230 22.00 14.57 -47.87
CA ASP A 230 21.16 13.36 -47.86
C ASP A 230 19.97 13.51 -46.90
N ALA A 231 20.23 13.84 -45.63
CA ALA A 231 19.15 13.95 -44.65
C ALA A 231 18.22 15.14 -44.94
N LEU A 232 18.74 16.21 -45.57
CA LEU A 232 17.91 17.33 -46.02
C LEU A 232 17.06 16.96 -47.24
N TYR A 233 17.56 16.20 -48.21
CA TYR A 233 16.75 15.69 -49.32
C TYR A 233 15.66 14.74 -48.83
N LEU A 234 15.98 13.85 -47.86
CA LEU A 234 15.00 12.98 -47.19
C LEU A 234 13.98 13.76 -46.36
N PHE A 235 14.37 14.88 -45.73
CA PHE A 235 13.46 15.77 -45.02
C PHE A 235 12.52 16.49 -45.97
N ASP A 236 13.03 17.07 -47.07
CA ASP A 236 12.21 17.75 -48.08
C ASP A 236 11.16 16.79 -48.67
N HIS A 237 11.60 15.58 -49.02
CA HIS A 237 10.77 14.54 -49.59
C HIS A 237 10.22 13.55 -48.54
N ARG A 238 10.07 13.98 -47.28
CA ARG A 238 9.57 13.14 -46.18
C ARG A 238 8.21 12.47 -46.44
N PHE A 239 7.36 13.09 -47.27
CA PHE A 239 6.07 12.52 -47.69
C PHE A 239 6.19 11.43 -48.77
N CYS A 240 7.37 11.28 -49.39
CA CYS A 240 7.69 10.24 -50.35
C CYS A 240 8.28 8.97 -49.69
N LEU A 241 8.55 9.03 -48.38
CA LEU A 241 9.05 7.91 -47.57
C LEU A 241 7.90 6.99 -47.13
N ARG A 242 8.18 5.69 -47.04
CA ARG A 242 7.24 4.68 -46.48
C ARG A 242 7.30 4.58 -44.95
N TYR A 243 8.22 5.32 -44.34
CA TYR A 243 8.61 5.26 -42.93
C TYR A 243 8.89 6.69 -42.42
N GLU A 244 9.15 6.80 -41.12
CA GLU A 244 9.69 8.01 -40.48
C GLU A 244 11.18 8.24 -40.88
N VAL A 245 11.92 9.02 -40.09
CA VAL A 245 13.37 9.28 -40.27
C VAL A 245 14.14 7.97 -40.53
N PRO A 246 14.74 7.78 -41.72
CA PRO A 246 15.41 6.52 -42.06
C PRO A 246 16.72 6.28 -41.31
N ASN A 247 17.15 5.01 -41.22
CA ASN A 247 18.36 4.59 -40.50
C ASN A 247 19.67 4.84 -41.28
N ILE A 248 19.96 6.13 -41.49
CA ILE A 248 21.16 6.63 -42.20
C ILE A 248 22.29 7.03 -41.24
N ASP A 249 23.48 7.25 -41.78
CA ASP A 249 24.55 7.97 -41.09
C ASP A 249 24.23 9.47 -41.03
N PHE A 250 24.41 10.09 -39.86
CA PHE A 250 24.35 11.55 -39.72
C PHE A 250 25.74 12.13 -39.42
N ALA A 251 25.95 13.38 -39.80
CA ALA A 251 27.07 14.19 -39.33
C ALA A 251 26.83 14.61 -37.87
N ALA A 252 27.78 14.31 -36.99
CA ALA A 252 27.66 14.58 -35.56
C ALA A 252 28.98 15.10 -34.98
N VAL A 253 28.93 15.62 -33.76
CA VAL A 253 30.05 16.13 -32.98
C VAL A 253 30.12 15.34 -31.67
N LYS A 254 31.31 14.84 -31.32
CA LYS A 254 31.60 14.20 -30.03
C LYS A 254 32.88 14.80 -29.45
N GLY A 255 32.79 15.44 -28.28
CA GLY A 255 33.94 16.12 -27.66
C GLY A 255 34.58 17.17 -28.57
N GLY A 256 33.77 17.95 -29.28
CA GLY A 256 34.21 18.99 -30.22
C GLY A 256 34.82 18.49 -31.54
N LYS A 257 34.80 17.17 -31.81
CA LYS A 257 35.29 16.59 -33.08
C LYS A 257 34.12 16.12 -33.94
N ALA A 258 34.14 16.49 -35.22
CA ALA A 258 33.20 15.97 -36.21
C ALA A 258 33.41 14.46 -36.43
N ILE A 259 32.33 13.70 -36.41
CA ILE A 259 32.27 12.25 -36.62
C ILE A 259 31.07 11.88 -37.51
N ARG A 260 31.16 10.72 -38.17
CA ARG A 260 30.00 10.05 -38.77
C ARG A 260 29.35 9.16 -37.72
N ASN A 261 28.04 9.25 -37.52
CA ASN A 261 27.35 8.46 -36.49
C ASN A 261 26.10 7.73 -37.02
N ARG A 262 26.04 6.42 -36.77
CA ARG A 262 24.89 5.52 -37.05
C ARG A 262 24.36 4.82 -35.77
N GLU A 263 24.75 5.31 -34.59
CA GLU A 263 24.34 4.79 -33.29
C GLU A 263 22.90 5.22 -32.95
N ARG A 264 22.20 4.43 -32.11
CA ARG A 264 20.76 4.59 -31.88
C ARG A 264 20.33 5.89 -31.19
N HIS A 265 21.24 6.61 -30.52
CA HIS A 265 20.91 7.84 -29.79
C HIS A 265 21.71 9.02 -30.33
N LEU A 266 21.03 10.14 -30.62
CA LEU A 266 21.65 11.41 -31.02
C LEU A 266 21.02 12.57 -30.24
N TYR A 267 21.85 13.55 -29.87
CA TYR A 267 21.42 14.75 -29.18
C TYR A 267 21.24 15.94 -30.13
N LEU A 268 20.24 16.76 -29.85
CA LEU A 268 19.93 17.99 -30.58
C LEU A 268 20.14 19.20 -29.66
N VAL A 269 20.73 20.27 -30.18
CA VAL A 269 20.79 21.56 -29.48
C VAL A 269 19.45 22.25 -29.68
N ASP A 270 18.67 22.33 -28.61
CA ASP A 270 17.40 23.03 -28.56
C ASP A 270 17.59 24.35 -27.81
N PRO A 271 17.36 25.51 -28.45
CA PRO A 271 17.55 26.80 -27.82
C PRO A 271 16.51 27.08 -26.71
N ASP A 272 15.34 26.43 -26.71
CA ASP A 272 14.26 26.68 -25.76
C ASP A 272 14.39 25.85 -24.46
N VAL A 273 15.20 24.78 -24.49
CA VAL A 273 15.51 23.96 -23.32
C VAL A 273 16.50 24.68 -22.38
N LYS A 274 16.03 25.08 -21.19
CA LYS A 274 16.84 25.75 -20.15
C LYS A 274 16.95 24.93 -18.85
N PRO A 275 18.18 24.67 -18.33
CA PRO A 275 19.47 24.99 -18.93
C PRO A 275 19.79 24.11 -20.16
N GLY A 276 20.53 24.66 -21.13
CA GLY A 276 20.89 23.97 -22.37
C GLY A 276 22.04 22.99 -22.20
N LEU A 277 21.83 21.92 -21.43
CA LEU A 277 22.88 20.96 -21.02
C LEU A 277 23.65 20.34 -22.21
N ILE A 278 22.95 20.04 -23.31
CA ILE A 278 23.57 19.53 -24.53
C ILE A 278 24.61 20.53 -25.09
N ALA A 279 24.22 21.81 -25.21
CA ALA A 279 25.11 22.87 -25.68
C ALA A 279 26.28 23.18 -24.72
N LYS A 280 26.08 23.02 -23.39
CA LYS A 280 27.14 23.17 -22.38
C LYS A 280 28.25 22.13 -22.56
N TYR A 281 27.91 20.88 -22.89
CA TYR A 281 28.86 19.76 -22.88
C TYR A 281 29.26 19.18 -24.25
N GLN A 282 28.65 19.59 -25.36
CA GLN A 282 28.98 19.10 -26.72
C GLN A 282 30.48 19.14 -27.09
N ASN A 283 31.21 20.11 -26.54
CA ASN A 283 32.64 20.32 -26.78
C ASN A 283 33.55 19.75 -25.66
N THR A 284 32.99 19.16 -24.61
CA THR A 284 33.76 18.56 -23.50
C THR A 284 34.27 17.18 -23.90
N ALA A 285 35.60 16.99 -23.90
CA ALA A 285 36.23 15.77 -24.41
C ALA A 285 35.86 14.47 -23.65
N GLN A 286 35.51 14.56 -22.36
CA GLN A 286 35.00 13.43 -21.57
C GLN A 286 33.49 13.19 -21.71
N SER A 287 32.75 14.04 -22.44
CA SER A 287 31.30 13.90 -22.54
C SER A 287 30.92 12.69 -23.41
N PRO A 288 29.97 11.84 -22.96
CA PRO A 288 29.45 10.74 -23.78
C PRO A 288 28.54 11.25 -24.91
N LEU A 289 28.01 12.47 -24.79
CA LEU A 289 27.03 13.06 -25.70
C LEU A 289 27.56 13.09 -27.14
N VAL A 290 26.78 12.51 -28.05
CA VAL A 290 26.95 12.67 -29.50
C VAL A 290 25.87 13.61 -30.01
N VAL A 291 26.27 14.81 -30.43
CA VAL A 291 25.37 15.91 -30.78
C VAL A 291 25.32 16.05 -32.30
N LEU A 292 24.15 16.34 -32.89
CA LEU A 292 24.03 16.56 -34.33
C LEU A 292 24.86 17.79 -34.77
N SER A 293 25.49 17.72 -35.96
CA SER A 293 26.30 18.82 -36.50
C SER A 293 25.46 20.09 -36.72
N ASP A 294 25.99 21.25 -36.36
CA ASP A 294 25.35 22.56 -36.56
C ASP A 294 25.10 22.89 -38.05
N LYS A 295 25.82 22.21 -38.94
CA LYS A 295 25.74 22.34 -40.40
C LYS A 295 24.37 21.99 -40.98
N TYR A 296 23.56 21.16 -40.33
CA TYR A 296 22.18 20.92 -40.76
C TYR A 296 21.33 22.20 -40.65
N GLU A 297 21.41 22.89 -39.50
CA GLU A 297 20.68 24.15 -39.29
C GLU A 297 21.28 25.31 -40.09
N ALA A 298 22.60 25.36 -40.23
CA ALA A 298 23.27 26.35 -41.08
C ALA A 298 22.91 26.18 -42.56
N ALA A 299 22.72 24.93 -43.04
CA ALA A 299 22.26 24.66 -44.40
C ALA A 299 20.78 25.00 -44.60
N LEU A 300 19.90 24.70 -43.64
CA LEU A 300 18.49 25.09 -43.69
C LEU A 300 18.32 26.62 -43.65
N CYS A 301 19.00 27.32 -42.73
CA CYS A 301 18.96 28.78 -42.64
C CYS A 301 19.53 29.48 -43.90
N LYS A 302 20.27 28.77 -44.77
CA LYS A 302 20.84 29.32 -46.00
C LYS A 302 19.80 29.33 -47.14
N GLY A 303 18.83 30.24 -47.02
CA GLY A 303 17.85 30.54 -48.07
C GLY A 303 16.44 30.00 -47.82
N ARG A 304 16.13 29.55 -46.60
CA ARG A 304 14.79 29.11 -46.17
C ARG A 304 14.32 29.84 -44.91
N PRO A 305 13.02 29.79 -44.54
CA PRO A 305 12.52 30.31 -43.27
C PRO A 305 13.18 29.60 -42.07
N ARG A 306 13.25 30.28 -40.93
CA ARG A 306 13.73 29.66 -39.67
C ARG A 306 12.85 28.50 -39.21
N GLU A 307 11.56 28.56 -39.53
CA GLU A 307 10.55 27.54 -39.24
C GLU A 307 10.89 26.16 -39.86
N ASP A 308 11.71 26.12 -40.92
CA ASP A 308 12.19 24.86 -41.50
C ASP A 308 13.18 24.15 -40.56
N ALA A 309 14.01 24.89 -39.82
CA ALA A 309 14.92 24.31 -38.83
C ALA A 309 14.15 23.74 -37.63
N ASP A 310 13.10 24.42 -37.16
CA ASP A 310 12.18 23.85 -36.17
C ASP A 310 11.45 22.63 -36.69
N SER A 311 11.03 22.65 -37.96
CA SER A 311 10.31 21.53 -38.58
C SER A 311 11.23 20.33 -38.80
N PHE A 312 12.51 20.55 -39.09
CA PHE A 312 13.55 19.52 -39.12
C PHE A 312 13.82 18.94 -37.72
N ARG A 313 13.97 19.79 -36.69
CA ARG A 313 14.07 19.34 -35.28
C ARG A 313 12.87 18.49 -34.86
N ARG A 314 11.65 18.93 -35.18
CA ARG A 314 10.41 18.17 -34.89
C ARG A 314 10.34 16.85 -35.66
N TRP A 315 10.81 16.80 -36.91
CA TRP A 315 10.87 15.56 -37.70
C TRP A 315 11.85 14.55 -37.10
N LEU A 316 13.05 14.98 -36.69
CA LEU A 316 14.01 14.13 -35.98
C LEU A 316 13.48 13.62 -34.64
N LEU A 317 12.91 14.52 -33.82
CA LEU A 317 12.30 14.18 -32.53
C LEU A 317 11.06 13.27 -32.63
N GLY A 318 10.48 13.13 -33.82
CA GLY A 318 9.37 12.22 -34.11
C GLY A 318 9.78 10.80 -34.53
N SER A 319 11.07 10.47 -34.60
CA SER A 319 11.51 9.11 -34.98
C SER A 319 11.27 8.07 -33.88
N THR A 320 10.63 6.96 -34.24
CA THR A 320 10.47 5.77 -33.39
C THR A 320 11.61 4.75 -33.52
N TYR A 321 12.36 4.78 -34.63
CA TYR A 321 13.46 3.84 -34.90
C TYR A 321 14.81 4.29 -34.35
N ARG A 322 15.00 5.60 -34.13
CA ARG A 322 16.23 6.20 -33.60
C ARG A 322 15.89 7.27 -32.57
N GLU A 323 16.53 7.23 -31.42
CA GLU A 323 16.25 8.14 -30.31
C GLU A 323 16.95 9.48 -30.56
N PHE A 324 16.16 10.55 -30.75
CA PHE A 324 16.65 11.92 -30.75
C PHE A 324 16.22 12.65 -29.48
N SER A 325 17.16 13.33 -28.81
CA SER A 325 16.94 13.96 -27.50
C SER A 325 17.51 15.37 -27.38
N THR A 326 16.76 16.27 -26.74
CA THR A 326 17.19 17.65 -26.41
C THR A 326 17.66 17.80 -24.96
N VAL A 327 17.64 16.69 -24.19
CA VAL A 327 17.99 16.57 -22.77
C VAL A 327 18.80 15.28 -22.61
N PRO A 328 19.86 15.23 -21.79
CA PRO A 328 20.63 14.00 -21.56
C PRO A 328 19.74 12.80 -21.19
N ALA A 329 19.94 11.67 -21.86
CA ALA A 329 19.23 10.43 -21.55
C ALA A 329 19.89 9.77 -20.34
N LEU A 330 19.30 9.92 -19.15
CA LEU A 330 19.80 9.39 -17.88
C LEU A 330 19.67 7.86 -17.69
N LEU A 331 19.01 7.18 -18.63
CA LEU A 331 18.88 5.72 -18.66
C LEU A 331 19.07 5.19 -20.08
N TYR A 332 19.68 4.01 -20.18
CA TYR A 332 19.79 3.23 -21.42
C TYR A 332 19.64 1.74 -21.08
N ASN A 333 18.84 0.98 -21.85
CA ASN A 333 18.49 -0.42 -21.52
C ASN A 333 18.04 -0.65 -20.06
N ASN A 334 17.30 0.31 -19.49
CA ASN A 334 16.90 0.37 -18.07
C ASN A 334 18.06 0.55 -17.06
N GLU A 335 19.31 0.70 -17.48
CA GLU A 335 20.47 0.96 -16.62
C GLU A 335 20.86 2.45 -16.63
N LEU A 336 21.59 2.90 -15.60
CA LEU A 336 22.09 4.27 -15.51
C LEU A 336 23.08 4.53 -16.65
N SER A 337 22.84 5.58 -17.41
CA SER A 337 23.56 5.84 -18.66
C SER A 337 24.96 6.44 -18.44
N ALA A 338 25.77 6.46 -19.50
CA ALA A 338 27.05 7.16 -19.47
C ALA A 338 26.87 8.66 -19.12
N GLU A 339 25.78 9.28 -19.56
CA GLU A 339 25.39 10.65 -19.24
C GLU A 339 25.13 10.85 -17.75
N TRP A 340 24.46 9.90 -17.09
CA TRP A 340 24.27 9.93 -15.63
C TRP A 340 25.63 9.90 -14.91
N HIS A 341 26.51 8.97 -15.29
CA HIS A 341 27.83 8.83 -14.67
C HIS A 341 28.76 10.02 -14.96
N PHE A 342 28.68 10.61 -16.16
CA PHE A 342 29.37 11.85 -16.54
C PHE A 342 28.90 13.03 -15.70
N LEU A 343 27.59 13.33 -15.68
CA LEU A 343 27.07 14.47 -14.92
C LEU A 343 27.30 14.30 -13.41
N ARG A 344 27.10 13.10 -12.85
CA ARG A 344 27.38 12.79 -11.43
C ARG A 344 28.83 13.09 -11.02
N SER A 345 29.79 12.94 -11.94
CA SER A 345 31.22 13.14 -11.67
C SER A 345 31.74 14.54 -12.02
N HIS A 346 31.06 15.28 -12.90
CA HIS A 346 31.50 16.60 -13.38
C HIS A 346 30.73 17.76 -12.75
N ASP A 347 29.41 17.65 -12.64
CA ASP A 347 28.52 18.72 -12.14
C ASP A 347 27.19 18.10 -11.67
N VAL A 348 27.11 17.82 -10.36
CA VAL A 348 25.93 17.20 -9.77
C VAL A 348 24.68 18.11 -9.82
N MET A 349 24.89 19.42 -9.92
CA MET A 349 23.80 20.40 -9.99
C MET A 349 23.16 20.39 -11.38
N ASP A 350 23.96 20.21 -12.43
CA ASP A 350 23.47 19.90 -13.77
C ASP A 350 22.81 18.52 -13.88
N LEU A 351 23.23 17.52 -13.08
CA LEU A 351 22.49 16.26 -12.98
C LEU A 351 21.08 16.49 -12.41
N LEU A 352 20.92 17.28 -11.34
CA LEU A 352 19.60 17.68 -10.84
C LEU A 352 18.77 18.41 -11.92
N GLN A 353 19.39 19.29 -12.70
CA GLN A 353 18.73 19.95 -13.83
C GLN A 353 18.32 18.96 -14.93
N ALA A 354 19.14 17.95 -15.24
CA ALA A 354 18.80 16.91 -16.20
C ALA A 354 17.60 16.08 -15.72
N ILE A 355 17.57 15.71 -14.43
CA ILE A 355 16.43 15.00 -13.82
C ILE A 355 15.16 15.86 -13.89
N ARG A 356 15.23 17.16 -13.54
CA ARG A 356 14.11 18.11 -13.65
C ARG A 356 13.60 18.24 -15.10
N LEU A 357 14.50 18.28 -16.07
CA LEU A 357 14.15 18.35 -17.49
C LEU A 357 13.51 17.04 -18.00
N GLN A 358 13.98 15.87 -17.55
CA GLN A 358 13.31 14.59 -17.83
C GLN A 358 11.92 14.52 -17.19
N TRP A 359 11.77 14.94 -15.94
CA TRP A 359 10.48 15.04 -15.27
C TRP A 359 9.52 15.96 -16.04
N LYS A 360 9.94 17.15 -16.45
CA LYS A 360 9.13 18.07 -17.25
C LYS A 360 8.68 17.47 -18.59
N LYS A 361 9.48 16.57 -19.21
CA LYS A 361 9.14 15.92 -20.49
C LYS A 361 8.24 14.68 -20.34
N LYS A 362 8.34 13.92 -19.24
CA LYS A 362 7.66 12.61 -19.08
C LYS A 362 6.65 12.52 -17.95
N ALA A 363 6.61 13.47 -17.02
CA ALA A 363 5.80 13.47 -15.78
C ALA A 363 5.95 12.24 -14.86
N ILE A 364 6.86 11.31 -15.17
CA ILE A 364 7.20 10.11 -14.41
C ILE A 364 8.72 9.88 -14.53
N LEU A 365 9.41 9.69 -13.40
CA LEU A 365 10.79 9.19 -13.38
C LEU A 365 10.79 7.66 -13.22
N SER A 366 11.80 6.99 -13.77
CA SER A 366 12.01 5.55 -13.53
C SER A 366 12.44 5.30 -12.07
N PRO A 367 11.99 4.20 -11.42
CA PRO A 367 12.43 3.81 -10.08
C PRO A 367 13.96 3.75 -9.90
N ARG A 368 14.71 3.37 -10.96
CA ARG A 368 16.18 3.37 -10.93
C ARG A 368 16.79 4.78 -10.88
N ILE A 369 16.17 5.77 -11.55
CA ILE A 369 16.54 7.19 -11.38
C ILE A 369 16.17 7.65 -9.98
N ILE A 370 14.95 7.33 -9.50
CA ILE A 370 14.46 7.79 -8.19
C ILE A 370 15.40 7.37 -7.07
N LYS A 371 15.75 6.08 -6.98
CA LYS A 371 16.69 5.57 -5.96
C LYS A 371 18.07 6.21 -6.10
N ALA A 372 18.65 6.21 -7.29
CA ALA A 372 20.00 6.74 -7.52
C ALA A 372 20.10 8.26 -7.30
N ALA A 373 19.00 9.00 -7.48
CA ALA A 373 18.91 10.43 -7.21
C ALA A 373 18.72 10.72 -5.71
N ALA A 374 17.95 9.92 -4.97
CA ALA A 374 17.79 10.09 -3.52
C ALA A 374 19.13 9.89 -2.76
N GLU A 375 19.96 8.96 -3.23
CA GLU A 375 21.30 8.66 -2.69
C GLU A 375 22.39 9.67 -3.13
N LEU A 376 22.07 10.57 -4.07
CA LEU A 376 23.01 11.49 -4.70
C LEU A 376 23.55 12.52 -3.69
N GLN A 377 24.87 12.61 -3.55
CA GLN A 377 25.50 13.59 -2.68
C GLN A 377 25.40 14.99 -3.30
N VAL A 378 24.81 15.93 -2.58
CA VAL A 378 24.61 17.32 -3.03
C VAL A 378 24.95 18.29 -1.88
N PRO A 379 25.36 19.55 -2.18
CA PRO A 379 25.64 20.54 -1.14
C PRO A 379 24.35 21.02 -0.44
N GLY A 380 24.38 21.02 0.89
CA GLY A 380 23.42 21.75 1.70
C GLY A 380 23.61 23.28 1.62
N SER A 381 22.63 24.01 2.14
CA SER A 381 22.66 25.48 2.29
C SER A 381 23.70 25.95 3.31
N ASP A 382 24.20 25.02 4.13
CA ASP A 382 25.29 25.14 5.08
C ASP A 382 26.66 24.74 4.50
N GLY A 383 26.70 24.32 3.23
CA GLY A 383 27.91 23.87 2.52
C GLY A 383 28.31 22.41 2.75
N TYR A 384 27.67 21.68 3.66
CA TYR A 384 27.99 20.28 3.91
C TYR A 384 27.26 19.34 2.93
N TRP A 385 27.99 18.34 2.42
CA TRP A 385 27.47 17.38 1.44
C TRP A 385 26.67 16.28 2.11
N ARG A 386 25.46 16.01 1.62
CA ARG A 386 24.54 14.99 2.15
C ARG A 386 23.78 14.29 1.01
N PRO A 387 23.19 13.09 1.24
CA PRO A 387 22.26 12.48 0.29
C PRO A 387 21.04 13.37 0.08
N LEU A 388 20.68 13.63 -1.19
CA LEU A 388 19.55 14.48 -1.59
C LEU A 388 18.27 14.16 -0.82
N GLY A 389 17.87 12.88 -0.74
CA GLY A 389 16.64 12.42 -0.09
C GLY A 389 16.62 12.56 1.45
N ARG A 390 17.68 13.10 2.07
CA ARG A 390 17.68 13.49 3.49
C ARG A 390 17.43 14.99 3.70
N LEU A 391 17.49 15.79 2.65
CA LEU A 391 17.42 17.25 2.70
C LEU A 391 15.98 17.79 2.58
N ALA A 392 15.81 19.08 2.87
CA ALA A 392 14.58 19.85 2.68
C ALA A 392 14.75 20.97 1.64
N ILE A 393 13.70 21.31 0.89
CA ILE A 393 13.68 22.50 0.03
C ILE A 393 13.60 23.75 0.92
N PRO A 394 14.39 24.80 0.66
CA PRO A 394 14.43 26.04 1.46
C PRO A 394 13.21 26.96 1.30
N THR A 395 11.99 26.41 1.35
CA THR A 395 10.70 27.12 1.27
C THR A 395 10.44 28.01 2.50
N THR A 396 9.57 29.00 2.36
CA THR A 396 9.21 29.92 3.45
C THR A 396 8.56 29.19 4.63
N GLU A 397 7.65 28.24 4.35
CA GLU A 397 6.97 27.44 5.37
C GLU A 397 7.98 26.60 6.17
N LEU A 398 8.82 25.80 5.49
CA LEU A 398 9.76 24.92 6.18
C LEU A 398 10.82 25.72 6.95
N LYS A 399 11.31 26.84 6.42
CA LYS A 399 12.23 27.73 7.17
C LYS A 399 11.61 28.35 8.41
N GLN A 400 10.29 28.60 8.41
CA GLN A 400 9.60 29.22 9.55
C GLN A 400 9.14 28.19 10.60
N LYS A 401 8.82 26.96 10.17
CA LYS A 401 8.17 25.94 11.00
C LYS A 401 9.00 24.69 11.28
N CYS A 402 10.06 24.48 10.51
CA CYS A 402 11.04 23.41 10.70
C CYS A 402 12.48 23.93 10.45
N PRO A 403 12.94 24.95 11.21
CA PRO A 403 14.22 25.62 10.96
C PRO A 403 15.47 24.76 11.16
N HIS A 404 15.39 23.61 11.85
CA HIS A 404 16.55 22.76 12.14
C HIS A 404 16.78 21.65 11.07
N LEU A 405 15.97 21.63 10.01
CA LEU A 405 16.15 20.72 8.87
C LEU A 405 17.39 21.07 8.03
N ASP A 406 18.06 20.04 7.50
CA ASP A 406 19.18 20.22 6.58
C ASP A 406 18.65 20.64 5.19
N PHE A 407 18.74 21.92 4.82
CA PHE A 407 18.20 22.45 3.55
C PHE A 407 19.13 22.25 2.35
N VAL A 408 18.63 21.81 1.19
CA VAL A 408 19.43 21.67 -0.06
C VAL A 408 19.69 23.01 -0.75
N SER A 409 20.92 23.19 -1.27
CA SER A 409 21.26 24.33 -2.13
C SER A 409 20.82 24.05 -3.58
N LEU A 410 19.79 24.74 -4.08
CA LEU A 410 19.16 24.42 -5.37
C LEU A 410 19.71 25.25 -6.55
N PRO A 411 19.86 24.66 -7.76
CA PRO A 411 20.39 25.35 -8.92
C PRO A 411 19.30 26.18 -9.61
N ASN A 412 19.35 27.50 -9.40
CA ASN A 412 18.25 28.44 -9.64
C ASN A 412 17.00 28.14 -8.76
N PRO A 413 16.82 28.87 -7.64
CA PRO A 413 15.64 28.75 -6.76
C PRO A 413 14.31 29.16 -7.40
N GLU A 414 14.28 29.86 -8.53
CA GLU A 414 13.05 30.30 -9.20
C GLU A 414 12.31 29.17 -9.93
N TYR A 415 12.96 28.02 -10.15
CA TYR A 415 12.35 26.88 -10.81
C TYR A 415 11.46 26.09 -9.84
N ASN A 416 10.39 25.48 -10.36
CA ASN A 416 9.63 24.50 -9.60
C ASN A 416 10.51 23.26 -9.33
N TRP A 417 10.67 22.94 -8.05
CA TRP A 417 11.45 21.80 -7.55
C TRP A 417 10.57 20.81 -6.74
N ASP A 418 9.24 20.96 -6.75
CA ASP A 418 8.31 20.19 -5.91
C ASP A 418 8.36 18.68 -6.20
N PHE A 419 8.76 18.31 -7.42
CA PHE A 419 8.98 16.92 -7.85
C PHE A 419 10.08 16.20 -7.05
N LEU A 420 10.98 16.93 -6.37
CA LEU A 420 12.00 16.35 -5.51
C LEU A 420 11.40 15.59 -4.31
N SER A 421 10.13 15.82 -3.98
CA SER A 421 9.35 14.99 -3.03
C SER A 421 9.39 13.50 -3.36
N ILE A 422 9.37 13.15 -4.65
CA ILE A 422 9.44 11.77 -5.16
C ILE A 422 10.81 11.15 -4.87
N LEU A 423 11.84 11.98 -4.63
CA LEU A 423 13.21 11.57 -4.27
C LEU A 423 13.45 11.59 -2.75
N GLY A 424 12.40 11.76 -1.94
CA GLY A 424 12.48 11.84 -0.47
C GLY A 424 12.85 13.22 0.09
N VAL A 425 13.04 14.24 -0.78
CA VAL A 425 13.33 15.61 -0.33
C VAL A 425 12.07 16.23 0.26
N LEU A 426 12.17 16.84 1.44
CA LEU A 426 11.02 17.47 2.09
C LEU A 426 10.68 18.79 1.38
N THR A 427 9.50 18.87 0.74
CA THR A 427 9.08 20.04 -0.04
C THR A 427 8.02 20.89 0.66
N THR A 428 7.23 20.28 1.54
CA THR A 428 6.16 20.89 2.35
C THR A 428 6.24 20.40 3.80
N ARG A 429 5.53 21.05 4.73
CA ARG A 429 5.44 20.62 6.14
C ARG A 429 4.55 19.38 6.33
N ASN A 430 5.03 18.23 5.87
CA ASN A 430 4.40 16.92 6.10
C ASN A 430 4.85 16.28 7.44
N THR A 431 4.24 15.15 7.83
CA THR A 431 4.60 14.43 9.06
C THR A 431 6.09 14.08 9.13
N THR A 432 6.72 13.61 8.03
CA THR A 432 8.17 13.36 7.98
C THR A 432 9.02 14.60 8.32
N ALA A 433 8.63 15.79 7.84
CA ALA A 433 9.32 17.04 8.16
C ALA A 433 9.15 17.43 9.63
N ILE A 434 7.95 17.25 10.18
CA ILE A 434 7.61 17.53 11.58
C ILE A 434 8.36 16.57 12.53
N LEU A 435 8.49 15.29 12.16
CA LEU A 435 9.26 14.31 12.92
C LEU A 435 10.77 14.59 12.85
N ARG A 436 11.33 14.90 11.67
CA ARG A 436 12.75 15.27 11.56
C ARG A 436 13.10 16.54 12.33
N GLU A 437 12.20 17.52 12.37
CA GLU A 437 12.35 18.70 13.23
C GLU A 437 12.35 18.32 14.71
N LEU A 438 11.44 17.44 15.15
CA LEU A 438 11.39 16.95 16.53
C LEU A 438 12.65 16.17 16.93
N GLN A 439 13.17 15.31 16.05
CA GLN A 439 14.43 14.57 16.23
C GLN A 439 15.62 15.54 16.35
N LYS A 440 15.66 16.60 15.54
CA LYS A 440 16.69 17.66 15.66
C LYS A 440 16.59 18.41 16.98
N LEU A 441 15.38 18.80 17.42
CA LEU A 441 15.15 19.41 18.74
C LEU A 441 15.55 18.48 19.89
N ALA A 442 15.41 17.16 19.73
CA ALA A 442 15.86 16.17 20.71
C ALA A 442 17.39 16.00 20.78
N GLN A 443 18.12 16.50 19.78
CA GLN A 443 19.59 16.46 19.70
C GLN A 443 20.26 17.77 20.14
N LEU A 444 19.50 18.85 20.38
CA LEU A 444 20.00 20.12 20.94
C LEU A 444 20.29 20.01 22.44
N GLN A 445 21.03 20.97 23.00
CA GLN A 445 21.12 21.07 24.46
C GLN A 445 19.76 21.45 25.04
N VAL A 446 19.39 20.79 26.13
CA VAL A 446 18.02 20.78 26.65
C VAL A 446 17.51 22.18 27.05
N ASP A 447 18.40 23.09 27.45
CA ASP A 447 18.07 24.48 27.81
C ASP A 447 17.89 25.41 26.58
N GLU A 448 18.32 24.98 25.38
CA GLU A 448 18.18 25.71 24.11
C GLU A 448 16.85 25.40 23.39
N VAL A 449 16.08 24.41 23.87
CA VAL A 449 14.92 23.86 23.15
C VAL A 449 13.67 24.74 23.30
N ASP A 450 13.09 25.16 22.17
CA ASP A 450 11.84 25.91 22.16
C ASP A 450 10.63 25.03 22.54
N LYS A 451 10.16 25.25 23.77
CA LYS A 451 8.99 24.59 24.38
C LYS A 451 7.68 24.88 23.64
N SER A 452 7.58 26.03 22.98
CA SER A 452 6.42 26.40 22.16
C SER A 452 6.44 25.68 20.81
N ALA A 453 7.61 25.52 20.19
CA ALA A 453 7.79 24.71 18.99
C ALA A 453 7.47 23.22 19.25
N ILE A 454 7.96 22.62 20.34
CA ILE A 454 7.58 21.25 20.73
C ILE A 454 6.06 21.12 20.87
N LYS A 455 5.41 22.08 21.53
CA LYS A 455 3.96 22.04 21.74
C LYS A 455 3.20 22.12 20.41
N GLU A 456 3.58 23.03 19.51
CA GLU A 456 2.98 23.09 18.16
C GLU A 456 3.22 21.79 17.37
N ILE A 457 4.42 21.19 17.49
CA ILE A 457 4.74 19.90 16.86
C ILE A 457 3.82 18.80 17.39
N TYR A 458 3.66 18.63 18.70
CA TYR A 458 2.76 17.62 19.27
C TYR A 458 1.28 17.90 18.93
N GLU A 459 0.85 19.15 18.90
CA GLU A 459 -0.51 19.53 18.48
C GLU A 459 -0.74 19.22 16.99
N THR A 460 0.27 19.40 16.14
CA THR A 460 0.21 19.03 14.71
C THR A 460 0.19 17.51 14.51
N LEU A 461 1.09 16.76 15.18
CA LEU A 461 1.14 15.30 15.13
C LEU A 461 -0.11 14.63 15.74
N ASN A 462 -0.76 15.30 16.68
CA ASN A 462 -2.06 14.89 17.22
C ASN A 462 -3.19 15.00 16.19
N ALA A 463 -3.08 15.88 15.20
CA ALA A 463 -4.03 16.03 14.10
C ALA A 463 -3.72 15.13 12.89
N SER A 464 -2.60 14.40 12.87
CA SER A 464 -2.17 13.55 11.74
C SER A 464 -3.18 12.44 11.41
N MET A 465 -3.28 12.15 10.11
CA MET A 465 -4.19 11.17 9.53
C MET A 465 -3.76 9.73 9.87
N ARG A 466 -4.72 8.79 9.85
CA ARG A 466 -4.49 7.39 10.27
C ARG A 466 -3.41 6.66 9.46
N SER A 467 -3.16 7.09 8.23
CA SER A 467 -2.06 6.61 7.37
C SER A 467 -0.67 6.99 7.89
N GLU A 468 -0.54 8.10 8.59
CA GLU A 468 0.73 8.65 9.10
C GLU A 468 1.10 8.04 10.47
N TRP A 469 0.13 7.42 11.16
CA TRP A 469 0.31 6.90 12.53
C TRP A 469 1.44 5.86 12.63
N LYS A 470 1.72 5.09 11.58
CA LYS A 470 2.83 4.12 11.56
C LYS A 470 4.20 4.82 11.62
N GLU A 471 4.38 5.88 10.83
CA GLU A 471 5.63 6.67 10.80
C GLU A 471 5.88 7.36 12.16
N ILE A 472 4.85 7.99 12.72
CA ILE A 472 4.90 8.66 14.02
C ILE A 472 5.24 7.64 15.12
N LYS A 473 4.58 6.48 15.14
CA LYS A 473 4.83 5.45 16.15
C LYS A 473 6.24 4.86 16.03
N THR A 474 6.76 4.65 14.83
CA THR A 474 8.14 4.20 14.62
C THR A 474 9.14 5.21 15.17
N ALA A 475 9.03 6.50 14.82
CA ALA A 475 9.96 7.52 15.30
C ALA A 475 10.00 7.64 16.84
N PHE A 476 8.84 7.55 17.51
CA PHE A 476 8.75 7.58 18.97
C PHE A 476 9.14 6.25 19.66
N LEU A 477 9.25 5.15 18.93
CA LEU A 477 9.82 3.87 19.42
C LEU A 477 11.34 3.85 19.28
N GLU A 478 11.89 4.41 18.20
CA GLU A 478 13.32 4.47 17.92
C GLU A 478 14.04 5.54 18.74
N GLU A 479 13.41 6.70 18.97
CA GLU A 479 13.99 7.82 19.72
C GLU A 479 13.11 8.27 20.90
N SER A 480 13.75 8.83 21.94
CA SER A 480 13.07 9.37 23.13
C SER A 480 12.43 10.73 22.86
N LEU A 481 11.36 10.76 22.06
CA LEU A 481 10.77 12.01 21.55
C LEU A 481 9.69 12.64 22.46
N VAL A 482 9.59 12.26 23.74
CA VAL A 482 8.66 12.87 24.73
C VAL A 482 9.40 13.84 25.67
N PHE A 483 9.18 15.14 25.50
CA PHE A 483 9.77 16.18 26.33
C PHE A 483 9.02 16.36 27.66
N VAL A 484 9.75 16.55 28.75
CA VAL A 484 9.21 16.81 30.08
C VAL A 484 10.04 17.88 30.79
N GLU A 485 9.46 19.04 31.08
CA GLU A 485 10.17 20.17 31.71
C GLU A 485 10.48 19.98 33.20
N LYS A 486 9.59 19.31 33.96
CA LYS A 486 9.63 19.26 35.44
C LYS A 486 9.66 17.81 35.95
N PRO A 487 10.52 17.49 36.95
CA PRO A 487 11.26 18.42 37.83
C PRO A 487 12.58 18.98 37.25
N LYS A 488 13.18 18.30 36.27
CA LYS A 488 14.27 18.83 35.42
C LYS A 488 13.89 18.58 33.96
N PRO A 489 14.28 19.45 33.02
CA PRO A 489 13.94 19.26 31.63
C PRO A 489 14.70 18.03 31.09
N ARG A 490 13.99 17.14 30.40
CA ARG A 490 14.54 15.92 29.80
C ARG A 490 13.66 15.36 28.69
N TRP A 491 14.27 14.58 27.82
CA TRP A 491 13.62 13.74 26.82
C TRP A 491 13.44 12.31 27.35
N LEU A 492 12.31 11.67 27.02
CA LEU A 492 11.89 10.36 27.51
C LEU A 492 11.27 9.51 26.38
N SER A 493 11.27 8.19 26.56
CA SER A 493 10.46 7.28 25.75
C SER A 493 8.99 7.38 26.14
N HIS A 494 8.08 7.31 25.17
CA HIS A 494 6.64 7.26 25.43
C HIS A 494 6.22 6.02 26.23
N LEU A 495 7.03 4.95 26.22
CA LEU A 495 6.82 3.74 27.01
C LEU A 495 7.12 3.95 28.51
N SER A 496 7.85 5.01 28.88
CA SER A 496 8.14 5.40 30.27
C SER A 496 7.16 6.43 30.84
N CYS A 497 6.02 6.61 30.17
CA CYS A 497 5.01 7.61 30.47
C CYS A 497 3.62 6.96 30.56
N VAL A 498 2.73 7.58 31.34
CA VAL A 498 1.30 7.26 31.36
C VAL A 498 0.51 8.47 30.91
N TRP A 499 -0.70 8.27 30.38
CA TRP A 499 -1.59 9.38 30.07
C TRP A 499 -2.04 10.05 31.38
N ASP A 500 -2.61 9.27 32.28
CA ASP A 500 -3.12 9.74 33.57
C ASP A 500 -2.95 8.65 34.66
N GLY A 501 -3.04 9.04 35.93
CA GLY A 501 -2.90 8.09 37.05
C GLY A 501 -3.04 8.72 38.44
N PRO A 502 -3.29 7.90 39.49
CA PRO A 502 -3.57 8.35 40.85
C PRO A 502 -2.59 9.39 41.39
N GLY A 503 -3.08 10.33 42.20
CA GLY A 503 -2.27 11.42 42.76
C GLY A 503 -1.00 10.95 43.50
N ALA A 504 -1.13 9.83 44.23
CA ALA A 504 -0.07 9.16 44.97
C ALA A 504 1.17 8.75 44.13
N LEU A 505 1.02 8.51 42.83
CA LEU A 505 2.16 8.17 41.96
C LEU A 505 2.98 9.43 41.67
N LYS A 506 4.16 9.56 42.31
CA LYS A 506 5.06 10.71 42.22
C LYS A 506 6.12 10.54 41.13
N GLN A 507 6.61 9.32 40.91
CA GLN A 507 7.70 9.02 39.98
C GLN A 507 7.19 8.91 38.54
N VAL A 508 5.99 8.34 38.38
CA VAL A 508 5.37 8.05 37.07
C VAL A 508 4.98 9.33 36.31
N ILE A 509 5.44 9.45 35.07
CA ILE A 509 5.25 10.66 34.24
C ILE A 509 3.87 10.68 33.58
N LYS A 510 2.96 11.48 34.16
CA LYS A 510 1.60 11.71 33.65
C LYS A 510 1.58 12.80 32.57
N LEU A 511 1.15 12.46 31.35
CA LEU A 511 1.16 13.37 30.20
C LEU A 511 -0.08 14.26 30.08
N ARG A 512 -1.25 13.84 30.59
CA ARG A 512 -2.52 14.58 30.50
C ARG A 512 -2.42 16.03 30.96
N TYR A 513 -1.69 16.28 32.05
CA TYR A 513 -1.53 17.62 32.64
C TYR A 513 -0.48 18.48 31.92
N ARG A 514 0.34 17.88 31.05
CA ARG A 514 1.41 18.54 30.28
C ARG A 514 0.94 18.86 28.86
N TYR A 515 0.25 17.91 28.23
CA TYR A 515 -0.21 17.98 26.84
C TYR A 515 -1.69 17.55 26.71
N PRO A 516 -2.64 18.24 27.37
CA PRO A 516 -4.04 17.80 27.48
C PRO A 516 -4.77 17.64 26.15
N VAL A 517 -4.42 18.44 25.14
CA VAL A 517 -4.99 18.37 23.79
C VAL A 517 -4.38 17.24 22.94
N CYS A 518 -3.19 16.74 23.29
CA CYS A 518 -2.44 15.74 22.53
C CYS A 518 -2.91 14.29 22.79
N ARG A 519 -4.21 14.10 23.10
CA ARG A 519 -4.78 12.80 23.49
C ARG A 519 -4.74 11.77 22.35
N GLN A 520 -4.96 12.19 21.10
CA GLN A 520 -4.87 11.31 19.94
C GLN A 520 -3.41 10.88 19.70
N LEU A 521 -2.45 11.80 19.78
CA LEU A 521 -1.03 11.46 19.69
C LEU A 521 -0.63 10.42 20.74
N PHE A 522 -0.77 10.74 22.02
CA PHE A 522 -0.23 9.88 23.07
C PHE A 522 -1.02 8.57 23.22
N ILE A 523 -2.35 8.57 23.19
CA ILE A 523 -3.14 7.34 23.38
C ILE A 523 -3.36 6.59 22.06
N SER A 524 -3.94 7.25 21.06
CA SER A 524 -4.42 6.57 19.85
C SER A 524 -3.31 6.17 18.87
N ILE A 525 -2.25 6.99 18.76
CA ILE A 525 -1.10 6.73 17.89
C ILE A 525 -0.02 5.94 18.64
N LEU A 526 0.45 6.47 19.78
CA LEU A 526 1.58 5.90 20.51
C LEU A 526 1.20 4.76 21.47
N GLY A 527 -0.07 4.65 21.88
CA GLY A 527 -0.53 3.59 22.78
C GLY A 527 -0.21 3.80 24.25
N VAL A 528 0.08 5.04 24.67
CA VAL A 528 0.34 5.40 26.07
C VAL A 528 -0.89 5.08 26.92
N LYS A 529 -0.72 4.18 27.89
CA LYS A 529 -1.78 3.64 28.74
C LYS A 529 -2.11 4.58 29.91
N GLN A 530 -3.17 4.25 30.65
CA GLN A 530 -3.36 4.75 32.02
C GLN A 530 -2.42 4.00 32.97
N ALA A 531 -2.11 4.59 34.13
CA ALA A 531 -1.36 3.90 35.18
C ALA A 531 -2.09 2.61 35.63
N SER A 532 -1.30 1.55 35.79
CA SER A 532 -1.74 0.18 36.08
C SER A 532 -1.26 -0.31 37.45
N THR A 533 -1.62 -1.55 37.82
CA THR A 533 -0.99 -2.23 38.97
C THR A 533 0.53 -2.38 38.80
N GLY A 534 1.06 -2.38 37.56
CA GLY A 534 2.50 -2.44 37.29
C GLY A 534 3.23 -1.19 37.78
N ASP A 535 2.70 -0.02 37.41
CA ASP A 535 3.23 1.31 37.80
C ASP A 535 3.18 1.51 39.33
N ILE A 536 2.09 1.04 39.97
CA ILE A 536 1.93 1.11 41.43
C ILE A 536 2.96 0.20 42.12
N VAL A 537 3.18 -1.01 41.62
CA VAL A 537 4.16 -1.96 42.18
C VAL A 537 5.60 -1.45 42.01
N GLU A 538 5.93 -0.83 40.88
CA GLU A 538 7.28 -0.28 40.65
C GLU A 538 7.58 0.91 41.57
N GLU A 539 6.62 1.83 41.78
CA GLU A 539 6.79 2.91 42.76
C GLU A 539 6.77 2.39 44.22
N LEU A 540 5.95 1.38 44.53
CA LEU A 540 5.92 0.71 45.84
C LEU A 540 7.25 0.02 46.17
N CYS A 541 7.84 -0.71 45.22
CA CYS A 541 9.14 -1.37 45.39
C CYS A 541 10.29 -0.36 45.59
N SER A 542 10.06 0.92 45.29
CA SER A 542 11.03 2.03 45.44
C SER A 542 10.81 2.87 46.71
N VAL A 543 9.89 2.47 47.59
CA VAL A 543 9.53 3.22 48.82
C VAL A 543 10.67 3.29 49.84
N SER A 544 11.60 2.33 49.82
CA SER A 544 12.83 2.33 50.63
C SER A 544 13.61 3.65 50.55
N ASP A 545 13.55 4.31 49.39
CA ASP A 545 14.36 5.46 49.05
C ASP A 545 13.72 6.79 49.53
N GLU A 546 12.48 6.75 50.03
CA GLU A 546 11.79 7.93 50.61
C GLU A 546 12.08 8.15 52.11
N GLY A 547 12.97 7.35 52.72
CA GLY A 547 13.50 7.57 54.07
C GLY A 547 12.42 7.59 55.16
N ASP A 548 12.42 8.59 56.04
CA ASP A 548 11.47 8.74 57.16
C ASP A 548 9.99 8.69 56.73
N MET A 549 9.69 9.01 55.45
CA MET A 549 8.33 8.98 54.90
C MET A 549 7.89 7.58 54.43
N ALA A 550 8.79 6.59 54.41
CA ALA A 550 8.55 5.27 53.82
C ALA A 550 7.31 4.57 54.40
N THR A 551 7.10 4.57 55.72
CA THR A 551 5.93 3.95 56.36
C THR A 551 4.60 4.54 55.88
N GLN A 552 4.53 5.87 55.72
CA GLN A 552 3.34 6.53 55.17
C GLN A 552 3.15 6.21 53.68
N ARG A 553 4.25 6.11 52.93
CA ARG A 553 4.24 5.89 51.47
C ARG A 553 3.97 4.45 51.07
N PHE A 554 4.48 3.48 51.83
CA PHE A 554 4.04 2.10 51.81
C PHE A 554 2.53 2.06 52.02
N SER A 555 2.02 2.69 53.08
CA SER A 555 0.58 2.69 53.38
C SER A 555 -0.24 3.26 52.21
N GLU A 556 0.11 4.46 51.72
CA GLU A 556 -0.56 5.11 50.59
C GLU A 556 -0.61 4.23 49.33
N LEU A 557 0.53 3.64 48.94
CA LEU A 557 0.65 2.85 47.71
C LEU A 557 0.09 1.43 47.86
N PHE A 558 0.17 0.82 49.03
CA PHE A 558 -0.32 -0.54 49.29
C PHE A 558 -1.87 -0.56 49.39
N PHE A 559 -2.49 0.45 50.02
CA PHE A 559 -3.95 0.65 49.93
C PHE A 559 -4.41 0.95 48.49
N LEU A 560 -3.63 1.74 47.73
CA LEU A 560 -3.92 2.01 46.33
C LEU A 560 -3.84 0.72 45.48
N LEU A 561 -2.83 -0.12 45.71
CA LEU A 561 -2.67 -1.41 45.04
C LEU A 561 -3.82 -2.36 45.35
N GLY A 562 -4.21 -2.49 46.63
CA GLY A 562 -5.33 -3.33 47.05
C GLY A 562 -6.68 -2.91 46.45
N ARG A 563 -6.87 -1.60 46.23
CA ARG A 563 -7.99 -1.08 45.44
C ARG A 563 -7.86 -1.44 43.96
N TYR A 564 -6.72 -1.16 43.32
CA TYR A 564 -6.53 -1.40 41.88
C TYR A 564 -6.66 -2.89 41.52
N ARG A 565 -6.20 -3.79 42.39
CA ARG A 565 -6.44 -5.24 42.29
C ARG A 565 -7.94 -5.56 42.23
N ARG A 566 -8.73 -5.01 43.15
CA ARG A 566 -10.18 -5.21 43.24
C ARG A 566 -10.95 -4.61 42.05
N ASP A 567 -10.52 -3.44 41.59
CA ASP A 567 -11.23 -2.67 40.56
C ASP A 567 -10.90 -3.14 39.12
N HIS A 568 -9.75 -3.81 38.88
CA HIS A 568 -9.23 -4.04 37.51
C HIS A 568 -8.68 -5.44 37.16
N GLU A 569 -7.78 -6.05 37.94
CA GLU A 569 -7.18 -7.37 37.60
C GLU A 569 -6.39 -7.97 38.79
N GLU A 570 -6.25 -9.30 38.85
CA GLU A 570 -5.37 -10.01 39.80
C GLU A 570 -3.89 -9.65 39.59
N LEU A 571 -3.05 -9.81 40.62
CA LEU A 571 -1.62 -9.53 40.49
C LEU A 571 -0.90 -10.63 39.70
N SER A 572 -0.14 -10.23 38.67
CA SER A 572 0.70 -11.17 37.94
C SER A 572 1.82 -11.74 38.83
N ARG A 573 2.28 -12.96 38.53
CA ARG A 573 3.34 -13.64 39.29
C ARG A 573 4.64 -12.81 39.43
N ASP A 574 4.98 -12.00 38.43
CA ASP A 574 6.14 -11.10 38.46
C ASP A 574 5.91 -9.81 39.29
N GLN A 575 4.66 -9.42 39.54
CA GLN A 575 4.32 -8.38 40.51
C GLN A 575 4.37 -8.95 41.93
N VAL A 576 3.68 -10.08 42.17
CA VAL A 576 3.70 -10.81 43.45
C VAL A 576 5.14 -11.08 43.90
N ARG A 577 5.97 -11.65 43.02
CA ARG A 577 7.39 -11.92 43.31
C ARG A 577 8.15 -10.65 43.69
N ARG A 578 8.04 -9.57 42.91
CA ARG A 578 8.75 -8.30 43.21
C ARG A 578 8.33 -7.68 44.54
N ILE A 579 7.04 -7.69 44.87
CA ILE A 579 6.54 -7.19 46.15
C ILE A 579 7.14 -8.02 47.30
N ARG A 580 7.19 -9.34 47.17
CA ARG A 580 7.68 -10.24 48.23
C ARG A 580 9.19 -10.17 48.45
N GLU A 581 9.95 -9.98 47.38
CA GLU A 581 11.42 -9.80 47.42
C GLU A 581 11.84 -8.37 47.85
N ALA A 582 10.95 -7.37 47.75
CA ALA A 582 11.28 -5.99 48.08
C ALA A 582 11.21 -5.71 49.59
N ALA A 583 12.26 -5.08 50.14
CA ALA A 583 12.31 -4.64 51.53
C ALA A 583 11.50 -3.34 51.75
N VAL A 584 10.18 -3.46 51.75
CA VAL A 584 9.23 -2.33 51.78
C VAL A 584 8.19 -2.40 52.88
N PHE A 585 8.04 -3.54 53.56
CA PHE A 585 7.05 -3.71 54.63
C PHE A 585 7.57 -3.08 55.93
N PRO A 586 6.90 -2.08 56.51
CA PRO A 586 7.36 -1.41 57.72
C PRO A 586 7.09 -2.28 58.95
N ILE A 587 8.10 -2.97 59.47
CA ILE A 587 8.01 -3.87 60.61
C ILE A 587 8.48 -3.16 61.88
N VAL A 588 7.60 -3.09 62.88
CA VAL A 588 7.97 -2.72 64.26
C VAL A 588 8.80 -3.86 64.85
N VAL A 589 10.01 -3.55 65.31
CA VAL A 589 10.90 -4.49 66.00
C VAL A 589 10.72 -4.37 67.51
N GLU A 590 10.84 -5.48 68.24
CA GLU A 590 10.74 -5.52 69.71
C GLU A 590 11.71 -4.53 70.40
N GLY A 591 11.28 -3.98 71.54
CA GLY A 591 12.15 -3.21 72.45
C GLY A 591 11.70 -1.79 72.81
N GLY A 592 10.56 -1.31 72.33
CA GLY A 592 10.03 0.00 72.72
C GLY A 592 9.47 0.03 74.15
N ASN A 593 10.14 0.74 75.06
CA ASN A 593 9.52 1.21 76.31
C ASN A 593 8.42 2.23 75.98
N SER A 594 7.44 2.40 76.87
CA SER A 594 6.15 3.07 76.63
C SER A 594 6.19 4.55 76.19
N ASP A 595 7.35 5.20 76.25
CA ASP A 595 7.52 6.64 76.03
C ASP A 595 8.43 6.98 74.82
N GLU A 596 8.96 5.99 74.10
CA GLU A 596 9.78 6.19 72.88
C GLU A 596 9.02 5.79 71.60
N GLN A 597 9.40 6.40 70.47
CA GLN A 597 8.78 6.07 69.17
C GLN A 597 9.16 4.63 68.75
N PRO A 598 8.22 3.86 68.17
CA PRO A 598 8.47 2.48 67.77
C PRO A 598 9.57 2.41 66.71
N ASN A 599 10.55 1.53 66.93
CA ASN A 599 11.63 1.28 65.98
C ASN A 599 11.09 0.49 64.77
N ILE A 600 10.92 1.17 63.63
CA ILE A 600 10.41 0.59 62.39
C ILE A 600 11.56 0.30 61.44
N THR A 601 11.62 -0.93 60.94
CA THR A 601 12.56 -1.37 59.90
C THR A 601 11.78 -1.81 58.67
N LEU A 602 12.26 -1.50 57.46
CA LEU A 602 11.67 -2.05 56.25
C LEU A 602 12.22 -3.45 56.00
N GLN A 603 11.35 -4.45 55.84
CA GLN A 603 11.71 -5.85 55.59
C GLN A 603 10.95 -6.38 54.37
N SER A 604 11.41 -7.50 53.82
CA SER A 604 10.73 -8.21 52.72
C SER A 604 9.79 -9.30 53.27
N ILE A 605 8.96 -9.91 52.43
CA ILE A 605 8.16 -11.08 52.85
C ILE A 605 9.04 -12.34 52.89
N CYS A 606 10.12 -12.36 52.13
CA CYS A 606 11.08 -13.47 52.08
C CYS A 606 12.07 -13.49 53.26
N GLU A 607 12.22 -12.39 54.00
CA GLU A 607 13.20 -12.24 55.08
C GLU A 607 12.52 -11.86 56.40
N GLY A 608 12.79 -12.65 57.45
CA GLY A 608 12.37 -12.34 58.83
C GLY A 608 11.05 -12.99 59.28
N ASP A 609 10.96 -13.25 60.58
CA ASP A 609 9.81 -13.86 61.25
C ASP A 609 8.88 -12.79 61.83
N TRP A 610 8.26 -12.01 60.94
CA TRP A 610 7.30 -10.97 61.26
C TRP A 610 5.85 -11.32 60.88
N TYR A 611 4.89 -10.72 61.60
CA TYR A 611 3.46 -11.06 61.53
C TYR A 611 2.58 -9.87 61.11
N VAL A 612 1.44 -10.19 60.47
CA VAL A 612 0.40 -9.26 60.06
C VAL A 612 -0.67 -9.18 61.16
N PRO A 613 -0.94 -8.00 61.75
CA PRO A 613 -1.91 -7.85 62.82
C PRO A 613 -3.35 -7.85 62.29
N ASP A 614 -4.03 -8.98 62.33
CA ASP A 614 -5.38 -9.16 61.75
C ASP A 614 -6.50 -9.39 62.79
N GLN A 615 -6.17 -9.57 64.07
CA GLN A 615 -7.14 -9.68 65.16
C GLN A 615 -6.74 -8.78 66.34
N ILE A 616 -7.67 -7.96 66.86
CA ILE A 616 -7.38 -6.91 67.85
C ILE A 616 -6.78 -7.45 69.16
N LEU A 617 -7.31 -8.58 69.66
CA LEU A 617 -6.86 -9.16 70.93
C LEU A 617 -5.46 -9.77 70.82
N LEU A 618 -5.15 -10.42 69.68
CA LEU A 618 -3.81 -10.92 69.39
C LEU A 618 -2.81 -9.80 69.14
N GLU A 619 -3.22 -8.73 68.46
CA GLU A 619 -2.40 -7.52 68.29
C GLU A 619 -2.00 -6.98 69.66
N GLN A 620 -2.96 -6.70 70.54
CA GLN A 620 -2.69 -6.18 71.89
C GLN A 620 -1.80 -7.10 72.74
N ALA A 621 -1.97 -8.43 72.62
CA ALA A 621 -1.18 -9.39 73.38
C ALA A 621 0.30 -9.47 72.92
N PHE A 622 0.53 -9.44 71.60
CA PHE A 622 1.83 -9.73 70.98
C PHE A 622 2.59 -8.49 70.46
N ARG A 623 1.96 -7.30 70.36
CA ARG A 623 2.55 -6.05 69.80
C ARG A 623 3.94 -5.67 70.29
N SER A 624 4.26 -5.96 71.55
CA SER A 624 5.56 -5.65 72.18
C SER A 624 6.49 -6.86 72.31
N ARG A 625 6.14 -8.00 71.70
CA ARG A 625 6.79 -9.31 71.91
C ARG A 625 7.15 -10.07 70.64
N VAL A 626 6.74 -9.60 69.46
CA VAL A 626 7.15 -10.14 68.16
C VAL A 626 7.33 -9.01 67.15
N ALA A 627 8.13 -9.26 66.12
CA ALA A 627 8.20 -8.38 64.96
C ALA A 627 6.84 -8.31 64.25
N MET A 628 6.30 -7.10 64.03
CA MET A 628 4.91 -6.92 63.60
C MET A 628 4.75 -5.80 62.58
N LEU A 629 3.95 -6.03 61.54
CA LEU A 629 3.68 -5.03 60.49
C LEU A 629 3.00 -3.78 61.08
N SER A 630 3.58 -2.61 60.81
CA SER A 630 3.15 -1.29 61.30
C SER A 630 1.88 -0.78 60.60
N MET A 631 0.77 -1.50 60.73
CA MET A 631 -0.53 -1.14 60.17
C MET A 631 -1.66 -1.44 61.18
N PRO A 632 -2.71 -0.60 61.29
CA PRO A 632 -3.86 -0.90 62.13
C PRO A 632 -4.60 -2.17 61.67
N VAL A 633 -5.18 -2.92 62.60
CA VAL A 633 -5.88 -4.20 62.34
C VAL A 633 -6.93 -4.10 61.23
N LYS A 634 -7.80 -3.08 61.28
CA LYS A 634 -8.80 -2.82 60.23
C LYS A 634 -8.20 -2.57 58.85
N GLY A 635 -6.96 -2.07 58.80
CA GLY A 635 -6.18 -1.90 57.57
C GLY A 635 -5.76 -3.25 57.00
N ALA A 636 -5.12 -4.09 57.82
CA ALA A 636 -4.74 -5.45 57.45
C ALA A 636 -5.95 -6.29 57.00
N GLU A 637 -7.03 -6.26 57.78
CA GLU A 637 -8.32 -6.89 57.48
C GLU A 637 -8.87 -6.46 56.11
N SER A 638 -8.96 -5.15 55.85
CA SER A 638 -9.46 -4.61 54.57
C SER A 638 -8.58 -4.93 53.34
N LEU A 639 -7.34 -5.39 53.60
CA LEU A 639 -6.35 -5.82 52.63
C LEU A 639 -6.06 -7.33 52.70
N ARG A 640 -6.84 -8.12 53.44
CA ARG A 640 -6.61 -9.57 53.64
C ARG A 640 -6.33 -10.31 52.32
N ALA A 641 -7.18 -10.11 51.32
CA ALA A 641 -7.04 -10.74 50.00
C ALA A 641 -5.83 -10.23 49.17
N LEU A 642 -5.21 -9.10 49.52
CA LEU A 642 -3.93 -8.68 48.95
C LEU A 642 -2.74 -9.37 49.65
N PHE A 643 -2.86 -9.73 50.92
CA PHE A 643 -1.86 -10.55 51.61
C PHE A 643 -1.93 -12.02 51.17
N GLU A 644 -3.13 -12.53 50.89
CA GLU A 644 -3.33 -13.88 50.33
C GLU A 644 -2.68 -13.99 48.93
N ASP A 645 -2.80 -12.98 48.06
CA ASP A 645 -2.04 -12.85 46.79
C ASP A 645 -0.50 -12.86 46.95
N LEU A 646 0.03 -12.72 48.17
CA LEU A 646 1.47 -12.63 48.47
C LEU A 646 1.99 -13.84 49.28
N ASP A 647 1.22 -14.93 49.35
CA ASP A 647 1.39 -16.11 50.23
C ASP A 647 1.63 -15.74 51.72
N CYS A 648 0.96 -14.70 52.22
CA CYS A 648 1.13 -14.22 53.60
C CYS A 648 0.09 -14.78 54.60
N GLU A 649 -0.70 -15.79 54.24
CA GLU A 649 -1.77 -16.32 55.11
C GLU A 649 -1.22 -16.83 56.43
N LYS A 650 -0.07 -17.53 56.38
CA LYS A 650 0.64 -18.05 57.56
C LYS A 650 1.35 -16.96 58.39
N ARG A 651 1.37 -15.71 57.91
CA ARG A 651 1.89 -14.54 58.67
C ARG A 651 0.78 -13.78 59.40
N PHE A 652 -0.50 -14.03 59.14
CA PHE A 652 -1.58 -13.48 59.98
C PHE A 652 -1.46 -13.98 61.42
N LEU A 653 -1.62 -13.11 62.42
CA LEU A 653 -1.59 -13.51 63.84
C LEU A 653 -2.65 -14.58 64.14
N SER A 654 -3.85 -14.47 63.58
CA SER A 654 -4.92 -15.46 63.76
C SER A 654 -4.55 -16.87 63.25
N CYS A 655 -3.65 -16.97 62.26
CA CYS A 655 -3.20 -18.24 61.69
C CYS A 655 -1.88 -18.75 62.28
N ALA A 656 -1.05 -17.85 62.82
CA ALA A 656 0.25 -18.18 63.40
C ALA A 656 0.19 -18.51 64.90
N VAL A 657 -0.77 -17.95 65.64
CA VAL A 657 -0.90 -18.14 67.08
C VAL A 657 -1.72 -19.40 67.40
N GLU A 658 -1.08 -20.39 68.03
CA GLU A 658 -1.77 -21.54 68.62
C GLU A 658 -2.60 -21.07 69.83
N GLN A 659 -3.92 -21.03 69.71
CA GLN A 659 -4.82 -20.81 70.85
C GLN A 659 -5.28 -22.13 71.45
N THR A 660 -5.10 -22.29 72.76
CA THR A 660 -5.59 -23.45 73.52
C THR A 660 -6.32 -22.99 74.78
N THR A 661 -7.49 -23.58 75.06
CA THR A 661 -8.26 -23.30 76.28
C THR A 661 -8.01 -24.39 77.33
N GLU A 662 -7.81 -24.00 78.59
CA GLU A 662 -7.68 -24.92 79.72
C GLU A 662 -8.70 -24.58 80.81
N PRO A 663 -9.68 -25.46 81.11
CA PRO A 663 -10.49 -25.33 82.32
C PRO A 663 -9.59 -25.47 83.55
N ARG A 664 -9.80 -24.61 84.55
CA ARG A 664 -8.95 -24.55 85.74
C ARG A 664 -9.78 -24.37 87.00
N GLY A 665 -9.51 -25.23 87.98
CA GLY A 665 -10.25 -25.35 89.23
C GLY A 665 -10.66 -26.80 89.46
N THR A 666 -11.51 -27.04 90.44
CA THR A 666 -12.28 -28.30 90.51
C THR A 666 -13.31 -28.28 89.38
N CYS A 667 -13.40 -29.33 88.57
CA CYS A 667 -14.47 -29.47 87.59
C CYS A 667 -15.67 -30.14 88.28
N ILE A 668 -16.80 -29.45 88.35
CA ILE A 668 -18.03 -29.93 88.98
C ILE A 668 -19.04 -30.19 87.87
N ARG A 669 -19.48 -31.44 87.68
CA ARG A 669 -20.52 -31.75 86.67
C ARG A 669 -21.85 -31.14 87.09
N ASP A 670 -22.40 -30.30 86.22
CA ASP A 670 -23.54 -29.44 86.48
C ASP A 670 -24.79 -30.02 85.81
N LEU A 671 -25.31 -31.10 86.41
CA LEU A 671 -26.43 -31.88 85.86
C LEU A 671 -27.68 -31.01 85.62
N SER A 672 -27.90 -29.98 86.43
CA SER A 672 -29.06 -29.08 86.24
C SER A 672 -28.91 -28.17 85.02
N ARG A 673 -27.69 -27.84 84.60
CA ARG A 673 -27.44 -27.18 83.31
C ARG A 673 -27.46 -28.18 82.17
N GLU A 674 -26.94 -29.38 82.38
CA GLU A 674 -26.96 -30.48 81.41
C GLU A 674 -28.39 -30.82 80.96
N ASP A 675 -29.33 -30.94 81.91
CA ASP A 675 -30.75 -31.17 81.63
C ASP A 675 -31.43 -29.98 80.90
N ASP A 676 -31.17 -28.72 81.32
CA ASP A 676 -31.65 -27.50 80.63
C ASP A 676 -31.13 -27.44 79.18
N PHE A 677 -29.86 -27.76 78.98
CA PHE A 677 -29.17 -27.70 77.71
C PHE A 677 -29.63 -28.80 76.74
N MET A 678 -29.83 -30.03 77.22
CA MET A 678 -30.42 -31.11 76.42
C MET A 678 -31.87 -30.78 76.05
N THR A 679 -32.67 -30.26 76.98
CA THR A 679 -34.06 -29.84 76.68
C THR A 679 -34.10 -28.76 75.59
N ARG A 680 -33.16 -27.80 75.61
CA ARG A 680 -33.02 -26.80 74.54
C ARG A 680 -32.59 -27.43 73.21
N LEU A 681 -31.64 -28.35 73.24
CA LEU A 681 -31.17 -29.07 72.06
C LEU A 681 -32.30 -29.89 71.41
N ASP A 682 -33.14 -30.56 72.19
CA ASP A 682 -34.36 -31.23 71.69
C ASP A 682 -35.31 -30.23 71.02
N CYS A 683 -35.62 -29.11 71.68
CA CYS A 683 -36.46 -28.05 71.09
C CYS A 683 -35.87 -27.46 69.80
N ILE A 684 -34.54 -27.31 69.72
CA ILE A 684 -33.85 -26.79 68.54
C ILE A 684 -33.86 -27.81 67.40
N ALA A 685 -33.60 -29.08 67.69
CA ALA A 685 -33.63 -30.15 66.69
C ALA A 685 -35.05 -30.44 66.16
N LEU A 686 -36.09 -30.26 66.99
CA LEU A 686 -37.48 -30.21 66.52
C LEU A 686 -37.72 -29.00 65.61
N ALA A 687 -37.19 -27.83 65.96
CA ALA A 687 -37.31 -26.61 65.16
C ALA A 687 -36.50 -26.61 63.85
N THR A 688 -35.62 -27.59 63.63
CA THR A 688 -34.82 -27.76 62.41
C THR A 688 -35.06 -29.10 61.68
N ASP A 689 -36.11 -29.85 62.08
CA ASP A 689 -36.49 -31.18 61.54
C ASP A 689 -35.36 -32.24 61.58
N GLN A 690 -34.55 -32.22 62.64
CA GLN A 690 -33.41 -33.12 62.85
C GLN A 690 -33.37 -33.84 64.23
N PRO A 691 -34.50 -34.25 64.84
CA PRO A 691 -34.50 -34.82 66.20
C PRO A 691 -33.62 -36.07 66.36
N ALA A 692 -33.47 -36.87 65.29
CA ALA A 692 -32.64 -38.08 65.31
C ALA A 692 -31.13 -37.84 65.53
N LEU A 693 -30.64 -36.60 65.40
CA LEU A 693 -29.24 -36.28 65.74
C LEU A 693 -29.03 -36.20 67.26
N VAL A 694 -30.04 -35.81 68.03
CA VAL A 694 -29.92 -35.63 69.49
C VAL A 694 -29.81 -36.97 70.20
N GLU A 695 -30.47 -38.02 69.69
CA GLU A 695 -30.32 -39.41 70.19
C GLU A 695 -28.87 -39.95 70.15
N HIS A 696 -27.94 -39.26 69.47
CA HIS A 696 -26.54 -39.66 69.33
C HIS A 696 -25.56 -38.68 69.98
N ILE A 697 -26.02 -37.54 70.50
CA ILE A 697 -25.19 -36.54 71.17
C ILE A 697 -25.03 -36.92 72.64
N THR A 698 -23.84 -37.39 73.01
CA THR A 698 -23.46 -37.56 74.43
C THR A 698 -22.72 -36.31 74.90
N LEU A 699 -23.30 -35.60 75.87
CA LEU A 699 -22.81 -34.31 76.33
C LEU A 699 -22.64 -34.28 77.86
N GLN A 700 -21.64 -33.54 78.35
CA GLN A 700 -21.40 -33.33 79.78
C GLN A 700 -21.12 -31.85 80.06
N MET A 701 -21.83 -31.27 81.02
CA MET A 701 -21.64 -29.87 81.42
C MET A 701 -20.85 -29.76 82.71
N TRP A 702 -19.85 -28.88 82.73
CA TRP A 702 -18.87 -28.74 83.80
C TRP A 702 -18.77 -27.29 84.27
N SER A 703 -19.20 -27.01 85.49
CA SER A 703 -18.90 -25.76 86.17
C SER A 703 -17.44 -25.75 86.65
N VAL A 704 -16.71 -24.67 86.34
CA VAL A 704 -15.27 -24.49 86.67
C VAL A 704 -14.95 -23.07 87.16
N SER A 705 -13.92 -22.91 87.99
CA SER A 705 -13.62 -21.59 88.57
C SER A 705 -12.98 -20.59 87.59
N SER A 706 -12.41 -21.06 86.48
CA SER A 706 -11.82 -20.24 85.39
C SER A 706 -11.61 -21.06 84.11
N VAL A 707 -11.61 -20.41 82.94
CA VAL A 707 -11.28 -21.03 81.64
C VAL A 707 -10.16 -20.21 80.99
N LEU A 708 -8.91 -20.62 81.20
CA LEU A 708 -7.76 -19.83 80.75
C LEU A 708 -7.44 -20.11 79.28
N THR A 709 -7.44 -19.05 78.46
CA THR A 709 -6.92 -19.10 77.09
C THR A 709 -5.42 -18.84 77.10
N LYS A 710 -4.65 -19.84 76.66
CA LYS A 710 -3.23 -19.72 76.33
C LYS A 710 -3.10 -19.43 74.84
N SER A 711 -2.49 -18.31 74.51
CA SER A 711 -2.06 -17.95 73.15
C SER A 711 -0.57 -18.21 73.05
N ARG A 712 -0.13 -19.08 72.14
CA ARG A 712 1.29 -19.41 71.95
C ARG A 712 1.76 -19.04 70.55
N LEU A 713 2.94 -18.42 70.46
CA LEU A 713 3.62 -18.14 69.21
C LEU A 713 5.11 -18.47 69.38
N GLY A 714 5.54 -19.61 68.83
CA GLY A 714 6.89 -20.15 69.07
C GLY A 714 7.17 -20.43 70.55
N ASP A 715 8.15 -19.75 71.13
CA ASP A 715 8.51 -19.85 72.56
C ASP A 715 7.70 -18.89 73.45
N ILE A 716 6.87 -18.00 72.88
CA ILE A 716 6.11 -17.01 73.62
C ILE A 716 4.73 -17.59 73.97
N GLU A 717 4.57 -18.09 75.19
CA GLU A 717 3.26 -18.38 75.78
C GLU A 717 2.72 -17.11 76.48
N ILE A 718 1.48 -16.71 76.16
CA ILE A 718 0.76 -15.64 76.84
C ILE A 718 -0.59 -16.16 77.35
N ARG A 719 -0.90 -15.87 78.62
CA ARG A 719 -2.18 -16.20 79.25
C ARG A 719 -3.01 -14.92 79.30
N ASN A 720 -3.86 -14.75 78.29
CA ASN A 720 -4.51 -13.46 78.02
C ASN A 720 -5.87 -13.32 78.69
N GLU A 721 -6.71 -14.35 78.61
CA GLU A 721 -8.14 -14.21 78.91
C GLU A 721 -8.69 -15.37 79.74
N ASP A 722 -9.51 -15.04 80.74
CA ASP A 722 -10.42 -15.96 81.42
C ASP A 722 -11.75 -15.93 80.65
N LYS A 723 -11.94 -16.94 79.80
CA LYS A 723 -13.19 -17.16 79.05
C LYS A 723 -14.32 -17.57 80.00
N LEU A 724 -15.54 -17.39 79.52
CA LEU A 724 -16.77 -17.74 80.25
C LEU A 724 -17.21 -19.17 79.98
N ILE A 725 -16.83 -19.70 78.81
CA ILE A 725 -17.16 -21.03 78.32
C ILE A 725 -15.99 -21.55 77.46
N THR A 726 -15.83 -22.87 77.38
CA THR A 726 -15.16 -23.53 76.25
C THR A 726 -15.80 -24.89 76.03
N ILE A 727 -16.00 -25.25 74.77
CA ILE A 727 -16.50 -26.56 74.35
C ILE A 727 -15.30 -27.41 73.91
N LYS A 728 -15.32 -28.70 74.25
CA LYS A 728 -14.31 -29.69 73.86
C LYS A 728 -14.98 -31.01 73.53
N ASP A 729 -15.03 -31.35 72.26
CA ASP A 729 -15.38 -32.70 71.81
C ASP A 729 -14.12 -33.59 71.86
N ASP A 730 -14.28 -34.81 72.38
CA ASP A 730 -13.24 -35.85 72.38
C ASP A 730 -13.53 -37.01 71.39
N GLY A 731 -14.66 -36.95 70.69
CA GLY A 731 -15.11 -37.94 69.70
C GLY A 731 -16.04 -39.02 70.25
N GLU A 732 -16.20 -39.11 71.58
CA GLU A 732 -17.26 -39.90 72.23
C GLU A 732 -18.19 -39.02 73.10
N VAL A 733 -17.67 -37.91 73.64
CA VAL A 733 -18.40 -36.98 74.52
C VAL A 733 -18.04 -35.51 74.24
N THR A 734 -19.06 -34.68 74.00
CA THR A 734 -18.89 -33.22 74.07
C THR A 734 -18.85 -32.77 75.52
N ASN A 735 -17.73 -32.18 75.94
CA ASN A 735 -17.54 -31.61 77.27
C ASN A 735 -17.62 -30.07 77.20
N ILE A 736 -18.68 -29.48 77.77
CA ILE A 736 -18.86 -28.03 77.85
C ILE A 736 -18.43 -27.54 79.24
N TYR A 737 -17.39 -26.70 79.30
CA TYR A 737 -16.90 -26.11 80.54
C TYR A 737 -17.37 -24.66 80.64
N ILE A 738 -18.07 -24.31 81.72
CA ILE A 738 -18.67 -22.97 81.97
C ILE A 738 -18.15 -22.41 83.28
N ARG A 739 -17.86 -21.10 83.35
CA ARG A 739 -17.39 -20.45 84.57
C ARG A 739 -18.48 -20.44 85.65
N GLU A 740 -18.13 -20.84 86.87
CA GLU A 740 -19.02 -20.87 88.06
C GLU A 740 -19.70 -19.51 88.33
N HIS A 741 -19.01 -18.42 87.98
CA HIS A 741 -19.48 -17.05 88.20
C HIS A 741 -19.52 -16.27 86.88
N ILE A 742 -20.67 -16.31 86.22
CA ILE A 742 -21.03 -15.42 85.12
C ILE A 742 -21.91 -14.31 85.70
N VAL A 743 -21.55 -13.04 85.45
CA VAL A 743 -22.41 -11.91 85.78
C VAL A 743 -23.46 -11.74 84.68
N MET A 744 -24.64 -11.21 85.01
CA MET A 744 -25.75 -11.07 84.04
C MET A 744 -25.34 -10.31 82.76
N ALA A 745 -24.45 -9.32 82.88
CA ALA A 745 -23.90 -8.55 81.76
C ALA A 745 -22.90 -9.32 80.87
N GLU A 746 -22.55 -10.56 81.22
CA GLU A 746 -21.67 -11.44 80.45
C GLU A 746 -22.37 -12.68 79.89
N GLN A 747 -23.59 -13.01 80.37
CA GLN A 747 -24.34 -14.19 79.94
C GLN A 747 -24.51 -14.27 78.42
N PHE A 748 -24.80 -13.13 77.78
CA PHE A 748 -24.97 -13.05 76.32
C PHE A 748 -23.78 -13.58 75.50
N LYS A 749 -22.55 -13.57 76.05
CA LYS A 749 -21.35 -14.11 75.40
C LYS A 749 -21.36 -15.64 75.40
N VAL A 750 -21.86 -16.24 76.48
CA VAL A 750 -22.04 -17.70 76.60
C VAL A 750 -23.16 -18.13 75.67
N ASP A 751 -24.29 -17.42 75.66
CA ASP A 751 -25.40 -17.68 74.74
C ASP A 751 -24.96 -17.61 73.25
N LEU A 752 -23.95 -16.79 72.93
CA LEU A 752 -23.37 -16.67 71.58
C LEU A 752 -22.44 -17.85 71.24
N GLU A 753 -21.48 -18.21 72.09
CA GLU A 753 -20.62 -19.39 71.82
C GLU A 753 -21.46 -20.69 71.77
N LEU A 754 -22.57 -20.75 72.53
CA LEU A 754 -23.54 -21.85 72.45
C LEU A 754 -24.38 -21.83 71.15
N LEU A 755 -24.85 -20.65 70.72
CA LEU A 755 -25.57 -20.51 69.45
C LEU A 755 -24.69 -20.91 68.25
N GLU A 756 -23.43 -20.45 68.20
CA GLU A 756 -22.48 -20.84 67.16
C GLU A 756 -22.24 -22.35 67.14
N TYR A 757 -22.10 -22.97 68.31
CA TYR A 757 -21.96 -24.43 68.44
C TYR A 757 -23.20 -25.18 67.94
N PHE A 758 -24.40 -24.81 68.40
CA PHE A 758 -25.64 -25.47 67.95
C PHE A 758 -25.92 -25.27 66.46
N THR A 759 -25.67 -24.07 65.93
CA THR A 759 -25.78 -23.80 64.49
C THR A 759 -24.82 -24.67 63.68
N SER A 760 -23.61 -24.94 64.18
CA SER A 760 -22.66 -25.85 63.53
C SER A 760 -22.97 -27.35 63.74
N LEU A 761 -23.67 -27.71 64.82
CA LEU A 761 -23.94 -29.12 65.18
C LEU A 761 -25.15 -29.71 64.45
N LEU A 762 -26.15 -28.87 64.15
CA LEU A 762 -27.41 -29.24 63.48
C LEU A 762 -27.55 -28.57 62.09
N ASP A 763 -26.44 -28.13 61.50
CA ASP A 763 -26.35 -27.47 60.17
C ASP A 763 -27.46 -26.43 59.93
N VAL A 764 -27.61 -25.50 60.89
CA VAL A 764 -28.84 -24.70 61.03
C VAL A 764 -28.90 -23.59 59.99
N ASP A 765 -29.81 -23.76 59.03
CA ASP A 765 -30.14 -22.77 58.00
C ASP A 765 -30.35 -21.35 58.53
N ALA A 766 -29.91 -20.36 57.74
CA ALA A 766 -29.94 -18.94 58.10
C ALA A 766 -31.35 -18.39 58.43
N GLU A 767 -32.40 -19.05 57.96
CA GLU A 767 -33.80 -18.72 58.25
C GLU A 767 -34.18 -19.09 59.71
N HIS A 768 -33.65 -20.21 60.22
CA HIS A 768 -33.96 -20.75 61.55
C HIS A 768 -33.13 -20.13 62.68
N ILE A 769 -31.96 -19.52 62.40
CA ILE A 769 -31.07 -18.91 63.42
C ILE A 769 -31.81 -17.97 64.38
N LYS A 770 -32.82 -17.22 63.92
CA LYS A 770 -33.63 -16.34 64.79
C LYS A 770 -34.47 -17.11 65.81
N LEU A 771 -35.03 -18.25 65.42
CA LEU A 771 -35.82 -19.12 66.30
C LEU A 771 -34.90 -19.82 67.31
N VAL A 772 -33.76 -20.37 66.84
CA VAL A 772 -32.73 -20.96 67.71
C VAL A 772 -32.21 -19.94 68.73
N THR A 773 -31.99 -18.68 68.33
CA THR A 773 -31.60 -17.60 69.25
C THR A 773 -32.63 -17.32 70.36
N LEU A 774 -33.93 -17.53 70.10
CA LEU A 774 -34.98 -17.41 71.11
C LEU A 774 -35.01 -18.65 72.03
N LEU A 775 -34.96 -19.85 71.45
CA LEU A 775 -34.97 -21.13 72.20
C LEU A 775 -33.77 -21.27 73.16
N LEU A 776 -32.65 -20.62 72.86
CA LEU A 776 -31.48 -20.57 73.74
C LEU A 776 -31.57 -19.57 74.89
N LYS A 777 -32.44 -18.57 74.81
CA LYS A 777 -32.45 -17.43 75.75
C LYS A 777 -33.66 -17.37 76.66
N GLU A 778 -34.80 -17.85 76.20
CA GLU A 778 -36.02 -17.83 77.00
C GLU A 778 -36.03 -18.98 78.05
N PRO A 779 -36.76 -18.83 79.18
CA PRO A 779 -36.87 -19.89 80.18
C PRO A 779 -37.47 -21.19 79.60
N ILE A 780 -37.07 -22.37 80.11
CA ILE A 780 -37.55 -23.69 79.61
C ILE A 780 -39.09 -23.72 79.48
N VAL A 781 -39.79 -23.19 80.48
CA VAL A 781 -41.26 -23.13 80.56
C VAL A 781 -41.94 -22.24 79.49
N GLN A 782 -41.17 -21.59 78.62
CA GLN A 782 -41.69 -20.84 77.47
C GLN A 782 -41.35 -21.49 76.12
N LEU A 783 -40.48 -22.53 76.09
CA LEU A 783 -39.98 -23.11 74.84
C LEU A 783 -41.09 -23.79 74.02
N SER A 784 -42.04 -24.48 74.67
CA SER A 784 -43.21 -25.06 74.01
C SER A 784 -44.05 -23.99 73.29
N GLY A 785 -44.46 -22.94 74.00
CA GLY A 785 -45.21 -21.82 73.43
C GLY A 785 -44.45 -21.01 72.37
N ILE A 786 -43.10 -21.10 72.33
CA ILE A 786 -42.28 -20.56 71.24
C ILE A 786 -42.34 -21.47 70.01
N LEU A 787 -42.24 -22.80 70.17
CA LEU A 787 -42.37 -23.76 69.06
C LEU A 787 -43.77 -23.72 68.44
N GLU A 788 -44.83 -23.74 69.27
CA GLU A 788 -46.23 -23.61 68.83
C GLU A 788 -46.46 -22.34 68.01
N LYS A 789 -45.92 -21.20 68.46
CA LYS A 789 -46.03 -19.90 67.78
C LYS A 789 -45.35 -19.87 66.40
N TYR A 790 -44.45 -20.80 66.13
CA TYR A 790 -43.80 -21.00 64.84
C TYR A 790 -44.40 -22.19 64.05
N ASN A 791 -45.51 -22.77 64.54
CA ASN A 791 -46.24 -23.93 63.98
C ASN A 791 -45.45 -25.25 64.00
N ILE A 792 -44.60 -25.47 65.01
CA ILE A 792 -43.89 -26.73 65.23
C ILE A 792 -44.65 -27.54 66.29
N GLU A 793 -45.05 -28.76 65.96
CA GLU A 793 -45.77 -29.65 66.89
C GLU A 793 -44.81 -30.19 67.98
N VAL A 794 -45.18 -29.98 69.25
CA VAL A 794 -44.40 -30.41 70.42
C VAL A 794 -44.92 -31.78 70.91
N PRO A 795 -44.07 -32.81 71.07
CA PRO A 795 -44.51 -34.11 71.59
C PRO A 795 -45.00 -34.05 73.06
N ASP A 796 -46.06 -34.81 73.37
CA ASP A 796 -46.77 -34.89 74.67
C ASP A 796 -45.89 -35.10 75.93
N ASN A 797 -44.61 -35.46 75.78
CA ASN A 797 -43.69 -35.72 76.89
C ASN A 797 -43.12 -34.44 77.55
N LEU A 798 -43.31 -33.26 76.95
CA LEU A 798 -42.67 -32.01 77.38
C LEU A 798 -43.54 -31.07 78.22
N ASP A 799 -44.86 -31.29 78.33
CA ASP A 799 -45.75 -30.48 79.17
C ASP A 799 -46.26 -31.23 80.41
N ASN A 800 -46.21 -30.57 81.56
CA ASN A 800 -46.83 -30.98 82.83
C ASN A 800 -46.97 -29.76 83.78
N GLY A 801 -47.75 -28.76 83.35
CA GLY A 801 -47.99 -27.50 84.09
C GLY A 801 -49.46 -27.22 84.46
N ASP A 802 -50.16 -28.15 85.12
CA ASP A 802 -51.60 -28.04 85.46
C ASP A 802 -51.97 -26.82 86.35
N THR A 803 -53.26 -26.46 86.31
CA THR A 803 -54.05 -25.43 87.04
C THR A 803 -54.21 -24.05 86.36
N GLY A 804 -55.42 -23.46 86.30
CA GLY A 804 -56.75 -24.06 86.52
C GLY A 804 -57.90 -23.06 86.81
N ASN A 805 -59.03 -23.24 86.10
CA ASN A 805 -60.42 -22.86 86.44
C ASN A 805 -60.91 -21.38 86.46
N GLN A 806 -62.16 -21.23 85.96
CA GLN A 806 -63.25 -20.33 86.42
C GLN A 806 -63.17 -18.80 86.18
N GLU A 807 -64.27 -18.05 86.02
CA GLU A 807 -65.64 -18.31 85.49
C GLU A 807 -66.40 -16.96 85.28
N SER A 808 -67.56 -17.00 84.62
CA SER A 808 -68.66 -15.99 84.59
C SER A 808 -68.40 -14.54 84.11
N ASP A 809 -69.12 -14.18 83.04
CA ASP A 809 -70.08 -13.07 82.92
C ASP A 809 -69.89 -11.74 83.69
N GLY A 810 -69.93 -10.62 82.95
CA GLY A 810 -70.09 -9.26 83.50
C GLY A 810 -70.25 -8.19 82.41
N GLU A 811 -71.41 -7.52 82.37
CA GLU A 811 -71.77 -6.56 81.31
C GLU A 811 -71.19 -5.14 81.52
N ASP A 812 -70.98 -4.48 80.38
CA ASP A 812 -71.20 -3.04 80.11
C ASP A 812 -70.32 -1.88 80.62
N GLN A 813 -69.96 -1.06 79.60
CA GLN A 813 -69.88 0.40 79.56
C GLN A 813 -68.66 1.16 80.14
N GLU A 814 -67.83 1.60 79.18
CA GLU A 814 -67.37 2.99 78.94
C GLU A 814 -66.86 3.83 80.15
N SER A 815 -65.66 4.42 80.06
CA SER A 815 -65.44 5.48 79.06
C SER A 815 -63.98 5.98 78.98
N ASN A 816 -63.69 6.63 77.84
CA ASN A 816 -62.70 7.69 77.62
C ASN A 816 -61.18 7.38 77.55
N SER A 817 -60.70 7.44 76.29
CA SER A 817 -59.65 8.36 75.79
C SER A 817 -58.18 8.20 76.27
N GLU A 818 -57.17 8.40 75.42
CA GLU A 818 -57.10 8.61 73.96
C GLU A 818 -55.63 8.40 73.53
N ASP A 819 -55.38 7.83 72.34
CA ASP A 819 -54.45 8.42 71.36
C ASP A 819 -54.43 7.63 70.03
N GLN A 820 -54.07 8.33 68.95
CA GLN A 820 -54.19 7.92 67.54
C GLN A 820 -52.84 7.48 66.93
N GLU A 821 -52.70 6.89 65.73
CA GLU A 821 -53.56 6.10 64.81
C GLU A 821 -52.73 5.85 63.52
N SER A 822 -52.77 4.64 62.90
CA SER A 822 -52.72 4.40 61.43
C SER A 822 -52.34 2.95 61.05
N ASN A 823 -53.10 2.36 60.13
CA ASN A 823 -52.82 1.11 59.38
C ASN A 823 -53.10 1.38 57.88
N TYR A 824 -52.29 0.90 56.92
CA TYR A 824 -52.19 -0.47 56.36
C TYR A 824 -53.45 -1.00 55.65
N GLU A 825 -53.27 -1.45 54.39
CA GLU A 825 -53.75 -2.67 53.70
C GLU A 825 -53.60 -2.43 52.17
N ASP A 826 -53.04 -3.29 51.31
CA ASP A 826 -52.99 -4.78 51.15
C ASP A 826 -54.09 -5.38 50.26
N LYS A 827 -53.68 -6.26 49.31
CA LYS A 827 -54.38 -7.43 48.73
C LYS A 827 -53.73 -7.95 47.42
N ALA A 828 -54.08 -9.18 47.02
CA ALA A 828 -53.37 -10.00 46.02
C ALA A 828 -54.30 -10.73 45.00
N MET A 829 -53.71 -11.68 44.25
CA MET A 829 -54.30 -12.79 43.44
C MET A 829 -54.68 -12.64 41.93
N THR A 830 -53.88 -13.35 41.10
CA THR A 830 -54.24 -14.57 40.32
C THR A 830 -55.11 -14.56 39.02
N ILE A 831 -54.42 -14.65 37.86
CA ILE A 831 -54.57 -15.50 36.64
C ILE A 831 -55.98 -15.86 36.02
N ILE A 832 -56.17 -15.63 34.69
CA ILE A 832 -56.60 -16.61 33.61
C ILE A 832 -56.98 -15.92 32.25
N HIS A 833 -56.80 -16.64 31.11
CA HIS A 833 -56.98 -16.28 29.67
C HIS A 833 -58.46 -16.47 29.15
N PRO A 834 -58.88 -16.42 27.82
CA PRO A 834 -58.16 -16.44 26.52
C PRO A 834 -58.78 -15.69 25.26
N THR A 835 -58.27 -16.01 24.04
CA THR A 835 -58.82 -15.84 22.65
C THR A 835 -58.98 -14.42 22.05
N ALA A 836 -58.53 -14.06 20.81
CA ALA A 836 -58.72 -14.54 19.41
C ALA A 836 -59.90 -13.81 18.68
N ASP A 837 -60.04 -13.63 17.34
CA ASP A 837 -59.36 -14.15 16.12
C ASP A 837 -59.72 -13.30 14.83
N TYR A 838 -59.10 -13.55 13.65
CA TYR A 838 -59.41 -13.05 12.27
C TYR A 838 -59.25 -11.51 11.98
N SER A 839 -58.82 -10.95 10.81
CA SER A 839 -58.87 -11.21 9.33
C SER A 839 -60.14 -10.67 8.62
N VAL A 840 -60.20 -10.26 7.32
CA VAL A 840 -59.31 -10.45 6.13
C VAL A 840 -59.67 -9.47 4.95
N ASN A 841 -58.79 -9.32 3.93
CA ASN A 841 -59.04 -8.88 2.53
C ASN A 841 -59.56 -7.44 2.22
N ASP A 842 -59.56 -6.90 0.97
CA ASP A 842 -59.09 -7.37 -0.35
C ASP A 842 -58.75 -6.23 -1.37
N SER A 843 -58.02 -6.57 -2.46
CA SER A 843 -58.12 -5.99 -3.84
C SER A 843 -57.88 -4.46 -4.08
N ASP A 844 -57.49 -3.95 -5.25
CA ASP A 844 -56.81 -4.48 -6.46
C ASP A 844 -56.19 -3.31 -7.30
N ARG A 845 -55.37 -3.67 -8.30
CA ARG A 845 -55.12 -3.09 -9.67
C ARG A 845 -55.59 -1.64 -10.05
N GLU A 846 -54.99 -0.91 -11.00
CA GLU A 846 -53.98 -1.23 -12.05
C GLU A 846 -53.25 0.05 -12.55
N GLU A 847 -52.32 -0.17 -13.49
CA GLU A 847 -51.61 0.68 -14.49
C GLU A 847 -52.23 2.05 -14.93
N MET A 848 -51.53 3.03 -15.56
CA MET A 848 -50.31 3.03 -16.40
C MET A 848 -49.76 4.48 -16.63
N MET A 849 -48.47 4.63 -17.01
CA MET A 849 -47.90 5.73 -17.85
C MET A 849 -47.93 7.21 -17.34
N GLU A 850 -47.05 8.15 -17.74
CA GLU A 850 -45.77 8.12 -18.48
C GLU A 850 -44.93 9.40 -18.19
N SER A 851 -43.59 9.33 -18.37
CA SER A 851 -42.63 10.46 -18.42
C SER A 851 -42.43 11.35 -17.16
N GLY A 852 -41.28 12.00 -16.95
CA GLY A 852 -39.99 11.85 -17.62
C GLY A 852 -39.11 13.12 -17.51
N ASN A 853 -37.89 12.99 -16.96
CA ASN A 853 -36.77 13.87 -17.31
C ASN A 853 -35.43 13.29 -16.81
N GLU A 854 -34.59 12.86 -17.75
CA GLU A 854 -33.18 12.57 -17.49
C GLU A 854 -32.38 13.90 -17.55
N GLY A 855 -31.46 14.13 -16.61
CA GLY A 855 -30.70 15.39 -16.62
C GLY A 855 -29.58 15.53 -15.59
N TRP A 856 -29.66 14.82 -14.45
CA TRP A 856 -28.67 14.97 -13.37
C TRP A 856 -27.63 13.83 -13.26
N LEU A 857 -27.78 12.76 -14.04
CA LEU A 857 -26.92 11.57 -13.98
C LEU A 857 -25.74 11.56 -14.96
N ILE A 858 -25.64 12.56 -15.85
CA ILE A 858 -24.59 12.62 -16.90
C ILE A 858 -23.28 13.22 -16.36
N ASP A 859 -23.34 14.15 -15.40
CA ASP A 859 -22.14 14.81 -14.86
C ASP A 859 -21.29 13.90 -13.96
N LEU A 860 -21.92 12.97 -13.22
CA LEU A 860 -21.24 11.99 -12.35
C LEU A 860 -20.27 11.06 -13.10
N ALA A 861 -20.35 10.95 -14.43
CA ALA A 861 -19.38 10.19 -15.22
C ALA A 861 -18.05 10.94 -15.46
N ARG A 862 -17.99 12.26 -15.19
CA ARG A 862 -16.87 13.13 -15.55
C ARG A 862 -15.82 13.31 -14.45
N GLU A 863 -16.17 13.05 -13.19
CA GLU A 863 -15.27 13.28 -12.03
C GLU A 863 -14.41 12.06 -11.65
N PHE A 864 -14.89 10.83 -11.89
CA PHE A 864 -14.18 9.59 -11.51
C PHE A 864 -12.92 9.26 -12.33
N GLY A 865 -12.40 10.20 -13.14
CA GLY A 865 -11.14 10.04 -13.85
C GLY A 865 -9.88 10.11 -12.96
N ASN A 866 -10.02 10.57 -11.71
CA ASN A 866 -8.89 10.91 -10.83
C ASN A 866 -8.90 10.13 -9.51
N LEU A 867 -8.44 8.86 -9.51
CA LEU A 867 -8.17 8.10 -8.28
C LEU A 867 -6.70 7.66 -8.18
N ARG A 868 -6.01 8.16 -7.15
CA ARG A 868 -4.70 7.68 -6.71
C ARG A 868 -4.86 6.36 -5.96
N ILE A 869 -3.89 5.45 -6.08
CA ILE A 869 -3.87 4.20 -5.32
C ILE A 869 -2.76 4.30 -4.26
N SER A 870 -3.05 3.84 -3.04
CA SER A 870 -2.09 3.79 -1.92
C SER A 870 -1.53 2.38 -1.78
N PRO A 871 -0.21 2.16 -1.83
CA PRO A 871 0.38 0.84 -1.68
C PRO A 871 0.30 0.35 -0.22
N ALA A 872 0.10 -0.96 -0.03
CA ALA A 872 0.22 -1.61 1.26
C ALA A 872 1.69 -1.92 1.58
N ALA A 873 2.04 -1.96 2.86
CA ALA A 873 3.41 -2.23 3.31
C ALA A 873 3.54 -3.64 3.91
N GLY A 874 3.97 -4.60 3.09
CA GLY A 874 4.45 -5.91 3.51
C GLY A 874 5.90 -6.07 3.08
N GLY A 875 6.72 -6.72 3.91
CA GLY A 875 8.08 -7.11 3.59
C GLY A 875 8.46 -8.30 4.44
N ASN A 876 9.15 -9.27 3.84
CA ASN A 876 9.79 -10.38 4.53
C ASN A 876 11.17 -10.61 3.90
N ASP A 877 12.08 -11.14 4.70
CA ASP A 877 13.50 -11.25 4.41
C ASP A 877 13.94 -12.71 4.48
N GLU A 878 14.41 -13.25 3.35
CA GLU A 878 15.10 -14.55 3.31
C GLU A 878 16.27 -14.53 2.33
N THR A 879 17.49 -14.66 2.86
CA THR A 879 18.58 -15.40 2.19
C THR A 879 19.47 -16.11 3.22
N PHE A 880 18.90 -17.06 3.95
CA PHE A 880 19.73 -18.02 4.70
C PHE A 880 20.38 -19.02 3.73
N THR A 881 21.71 -19.06 3.71
CA THR A 881 22.49 -20.12 3.06
C THR A 881 23.12 -21.04 4.11
N THR A 882 23.21 -22.33 3.79
CA THR A 882 23.57 -23.38 4.75
C THR A 882 25.08 -23.51 4.98
N PRO A 883 25.52 -23.73 6.24
CA PRO A 883 26.87 -24.21 6.55
C PRO A 883 26.87 -25.73 6.82
N GLU A 884 27.83 -26.45 6.24
CA GLU A 884 28.14 -27.84 6.62
C GLU A 884 29.49 -27.96 7.34
N SER A 885 29.59 -28.97 8.21
CA SER A 885 30.83 -29.52 8.82
C SER A 885 31.61 -28.65 9.83
N SER A 886 31.51 -29.05 11.09
CA SER A 886 32.60 -28.98 12.10
C SER A 886 33.38 -30.33 12.08
N PRO A 887 34.47 -30.58 12.85
CA PRO A 887 35.10 -29.76 13.91
C PRO A 887 36.65 -29.69 13.91
N ARG A 888 37.26 -28.80 14.73
CA ARG A 888 38.34 -29.07 15.75
C ARG A 888 39.32 -27.90 16.02
N LEU A 889 39.26 -27.38 17.26
CA LEU A 889 40.35 -27.34 18.28
C LEU A 889 41.71 -26.61 18.02
N ILE A 890 42.09 -25.80 19.03
CA ILE A 890 43.44 -25.37 19.49
C ILE A 890 43.81 -23.86 19.37
N GLN A 891 44.37 -23.42 20.50
CA GLN A 891 44.75 -22.10 21.03
C GLN A 891 45.78 -21.24 20.26
N ARG A 892 45.76 -19.93 20.60
CA ARG A 892 46.91 -19.00 20.84
C ARG A 892 48.15 -19.06 19.92
N HIS A 893 48.55 -17.90 19.39
CA HIS A 893 49.53 -17.02 20.06
C HIS A 893 49.55 -15.59 19.48
N GLU A 894 50.18 -14.67 20.22
CA GLU A 894 50.56 -13.33 19.76
C GLU A 894 51.75 -13.39 18.79
N VAL A 895 52.03 -12.29 18.06
CA VAL A 895 53.30 -11.53 18.10
C VAL A 895 53.39 -10.50 16.94
N THR A 896 53.71 -9.26 17.30
CA THR A 896 54.08 -8.08 16.48
C THR A 896 55.59 -8.11 16.09
N PRO A 897 56.27 -7.06 15.56
CA PRO A 897 55.85 -5.76 14.99
C PRO A 897 56.42 -5.57 13.54
N SER A 898 56.38 -4.40 12.91
CA SER A 898 57.51 -3.41 12.87
C SER A 898 57.74 -2.96 11.41
N HIS A 899 58.35 -1.83 11.03
CA HIS A 899 58.61 -0.51 11.65
C HIS A 899 58.76 0.50 10.47
N ASP A 900 58.49 1.82 10.56
CA ASP A 900 59.40 2.96 10.90
C ASP A 900 58.88 4.22 10.12
N SER A 901 59.29 5.50 10.23
CA SER A 901 59.92 6.46 11.19
C SER A 901 60.01 7.81 10.42
N ARG A 902 60.18 9.05 10.93
CA ARG A 902 60.25 9.75 12.24
C ARG A 902 60.11 11.28 11.97
N SER A 903 59.68 12.13 12.91
CA SER A 903 60.55 13.13 13.63
C SER A 903 59.65 14.06 14.50
N GLN A 904 59.91 14.25 15.80
CA GLN A 904 60.65 15.35 16.49
C GLN A 904 60.10 16.79 16.31
N GLY A 905 59.86 17.62 17.35
CA GLY A 905 59.82 17.37 18.82
C GLY A 905 59.97 18.65 19.71
N ILE A 906 59.58 18.54 21.01
CA ILE A 906 59.82 19.50 22.14
C ILE A 906 59.06 20.88 21.98
N VAL A 907 58.79 21.83 22.92
CA VAL A 907 59.21 22.16 24.32
C VAL A 907 58.11 22.92 25.14
N GLN A 908 58.14 22.77 26.48
CA GLN A 908 57.67 23.67 27.58
C GLN A 908 56.16 23.98 27.83
N GLY A 909 55.83 24.08 29.13
CA GLY A 909 54.72 24.86 29.75
C GLY A 909 55.30 25.87 30.76
N PRO A 910 54.58 26.44 31.76
CA PRO A 910 53.31 25.99 32.38
C PRO A 910 52.29 27.13 32.69
N ALA A 911 51.26 26.86 33.53
CA ALA A 911 50.73 27.69 34.64
C ALA A 911 49.19 27.66 34.81
N VAL A 912 48.72 27.98 36.03
CA VAL A 912 47.31 27.98 36.48
C VAL A 912 47.02 29.24 37.31
N PHE A 913 45.85 29.86 37.10
CA PHE A 913 45.11 30.71 38.05
C PHE A 913 43.61 30.39 37.86
N HIS A 914 42.80 30.08 38.89
CA HIS A 914 42.26 30.95 39.95
C HIS A 914 41.32 32.06 39.41
N ALA A 915 40.20 32.41 40.05
CA ALA A 915 39.45 31.79 41.16
C ALA A 915 38.03 32.41 41.22
N ASP A 916 37.25 32.08 42.25
CA ASP A 916 35.99 32.72 42.63
C ASP A 916 36.10 34.26 42.77
N GLU A 917 35.01 35.00 42.52
CA GLU A 917 34.18 35.52 43.61
C GLU A 917 32.84 36.12 43.13
N THR A 918 31.92 36.27 44.08
CA THR A 918 30.62 36.96 43.95
C THR A 918 30.76 38.38 44.55
N PRO A 919 29.75 39.14 45.03
CA PRO A 919 28.29 39.15 44.81
C PRO A 919 27.76 40.60 44.52
N VAL A 920 26.49 40.84 44.84
CA VAL A 920 25.84 42.14 45.19
C VAL A 920 25.20 42.95 44.06
N ALA A 921 23.88 43.11 44.18
CA ALA A 921 23.06 44.02 43.38
C ALA A 921 23.00 45.44 43.97
N LYS A 922 22.60 46.41 43.12
CA LYS A 922 21.52 47.36 43.47
C LYS A 922 20.93 48.08 42.25
N THR A 923 19.69 48.53 42.42
CA THR A 923 18.90 49.29 41.45
C THR A 923 19.28 50.78 41.47
N PRO A 924 18.67 51.59 40.58
CA PRO A 924 17.63 52.47 41.12
C PRO A 924 16.33 52.53 40.28
N ARG A 925 15.24 52.94 40.94
CA ARG A 925 13.90 53.19 40.37
C ARG A 925 13.81 54.58 39.72
N LYS A 926 12.78 54.81 38.87
CA LYS A 926 11.87 55.97 39.03
C LYS A 926 10.56 55.87 38.24
N ASP A 927 9.46 55.84 39.00
CA ASP A 927 8.07 56.25 38.69
C ASP A 927 7.99 57.80 38.49
N PRO A 928 6.83 58.48 38.19
CA PRO A 928 5.45 58.07 38.55
C PRO A 928 4.20 58.56 37.75
N SER A 929 3.03 58.01 38.18
CA SER A 929 1.66 58.61 38.18
C SER A 929 0.93 58.81 36.84
N SER A 930 -0.42 58.80 36.74
CA SER A 930 -1.56 58.56 37.67
C SER A 930 -2.71 57.91 36.85
N GLY A 931 -3.70 57.12 37.31
CA GLY A 931 -4.60 57.19 38.48
C GLY A 931 -6.06 57.41 37.98
N GLY A 932 -7.16 56.83 38.49
CA GLY A 932 -7.43 55.86 39.58
C GLY A 932 -8.66 54.95 39.25
N ASP A 933 -9.00 53.95 40.07
CA ASP A 933 -10.05 53.95 41.14
C ASP A 933 -11.50 53.80 40.62
N LEU A 934 -12.49 53.10 41.25
CA LEU A 934 -12.59 52.16 42.40
C LEU A 934 -13.96 51.40 42.26
N SER A 935 -14.18 50.15 42.70
CA SER A 935 -14.70 49.79 44.05
C SER A 935 -15.30 48.35 44.12
N LEU A 936 -15.59 47.85 45.33
CA LEU A 936 -16.26 46.58 45.74
C LEU A 936 -17.06 46.86 47.06
N PRO A 937 -17.77 45.94 47.76
CA PRO A 937 -18.19 44.53 47.53
C PRO A 937 -19.76 44.36 47.59
N ARG A 938 -20.49 43.21 47.67
CA ARG A 938 -20.49 42.06 48.65
C ARG A 938 -21.47 40.91 48.24
N TYR A 939 -21.15 39.68 48.70
CA TYR A 939 -22.01 38.52 49.09
C TYR A 939 -23.27 38.06 48.28
N SER A 940 -23.12 36.88 47.63
CA SER A 940 -23.83 35.55 47.79
C SER A 940 -25.29 35.42 48.32
N PRO A 941 -25.98 34.26 48.18
CA PRO A 941 -25.63 32.96 47.53
C PRO A 941 -26.75 32.30 46.64
N ILE A 942 -26.48 31.09 46.07
CA ILE A 942 -27.46 29.98 45.81
C ILE A 942 -28.48 30.19 44.65
N GLU A 943 -29.03 29.21 43.88
CA GLU A 943 -28.91 27.72 43.84
C GLU A 943 -29.16 27.11 42.41
N THR A 944 -29.25 25.77 42.32
CA THR A 944 -29.81 24.91 41.23
C THR A 944 -31.23 24.43 41.62
N PRO A 945 -32.19 23.91 40.77
CA PRO A 945 -31.97 22.79 39.81
C PRO A 945 -33.04 22.53 38.68
N PHE A 946 -33.02 21.30 38.12
CA PHE A 946 -34.08 20.43 37.53
C PHE A 946 -35.09 20.86 36.41
N TYR A 947 -35.04 20.09 35.30
CA TYR A 947 -36.09 19.36 34.53
C TYR A 947 -37.49 19.93 34.15
N GLN A 948 -37.99 19.38 33.02
CA GLN A 948 -39.40 19.18 32.60
C GLN A 948 -40.28 20.34 32.06
N SER A 949 -40.23 20.51 30.72
CA SER A 949 -41.30 20.19 29.74
C SER A 949 -42.74 20.76 29.80
N ILE A 950 -43.35 20.87 28.60
CA ILE A 950 -44.80 20.79 28.24
C ILE A 950 -45.63 22.11 28.10
N ILE A 951 -46.03 22.38 26.84
CA ILE A 951 -47.29 23.00 26.31
C ILE A 951 -47.66 24.46 26.71
N SER A 952 -48.25 25.34 25.87
CA SER A 952 -48.37 25.54 24.39
C SER A 952 -49.15 26.85 24.12
N SER A 953 -48.92 27.54 22.99
CA SER A 953 -50.00 28.12 22.12
C SER A 953 -49.51 28.88 20.86
N ASN A 954 -50.05 28.46 19.70
CA ASN A 954 -50.50 29.20 18.50
C ASN A 954 -49.96 30.64 18.21
N GLY A 955 -49.56 31.06 17.00
CA GLY A 955 -49.60 30.53 15.61
C GLY A 955 -49.53 31.72 14.62
N PRO A 956 -49.62 31.59 13.27
CA PRO A 956 -49.79 30.41 12.40
C PRO A 956 -48.60 30.17 11.41
N GLY A 957 -48.73 29.17 10.51
CA GLY A 957 -47.69 28.72 9.55
C GLY A 957 -47.67 29.40 8.16
N PRO A 958 -46.98 28.80 7.16
CA PRO A 958 -47.59 27.64 6.45
C PRO A 958 -46.68 26.42 6.16
N ALA A 959 -47.34 25.32 5.76
CA ALA A 959 -46.89 24.00 5.23
C ALA A 959 -45.37 23.68 5.14
N GLN A 960 -44.81 22.66 5.79
CA GLN A 960 -45.10 21.19 5.83
C GLN A 960 -44.61 20.36 4.63
N ASN A 961 -43.69 19.42 4.89
CA ASN A 961 -43.76 18.01 4.46
C ASN A 961 -42.75 17.13 5.20
N SER A 962 -43.17 15.96 5.70
CA SER A 962 -42.39 14.96 6.45
C SER A 962 -43.26 13.73 6.75
N PRO A 963 -42.75 12.50 6.99
CA PRO A 963 -41.43 11.93 6.71
C PRO A 963 -41.49 10.77 5.68
N ARG A 964 -40.35 10.12 5.36
CA ARG A 964 -40.33 8.81 4.68
C ARG A 964 -40.18 7.65 5.67
N ALA A 965 -40.67 6.47 5.27
CA ALA A 965 -40.78 5.28 6.12
C ALA A 965 -39.47 4.51 6.32
N PHE A 966 -39.46 3.59 7.29
CA PHE A 966 -38.39 2.60 7.48
C PHE A 966 -38.33 1.62 6.29
N GLU A 967 -37.14 1.46 5.71
CA GLU A 967 -36.86 0.40 4.75
C GLU A 967 -36.38 -0.88 5.46
N SER A 968 -36.63 -2.05 4.87
CA SER A 968 -36.18 -3.31 5.47
C SER A 968 -34.66 -3.49 5.32
N PRO A 969 -33.96 -4.09 6.31
CA PRO A 969 -32.51 -4.29 6.26
C PRO A 969 -32.03 -5.06 5.01
N SER A 970 -32.87 -5.93 4.45
CA SER A 970 -32.52 -6.79 3.31
C SER A 970 -32.19 -6.01 2.04
N ASN A 971 -32.87 -4.88 1.78
CA ASN A 971 -32.61 -4.09 0.57
C ASN A 971 -31.26 -3.36 0.67
N ARG A 972 -30.96 -2.77 1.83
CA ARG A 972 -29.75 -1.96 2.02
C ARG A 972 -28.47 -2.78 1.88
N TYR A 973 -28.43 -4.02 2.36
CA TYR A 973 -27.28 -4.92 2.13
C TYR A 973 -27.07 -5.25 0.64
N ARG A 974 -28.15 -5.43 -0.12
CA ARG A 974 -28.09 -5.68 -1.56
C ARG A 974 -27.59 -4.45 -2.33
N GLU A 975 -28.10 -3.27 -1.98
CA GLU A 975 -27.65 -1.99 -2.56
C GLU A 975 -26.16 -1.75 -2.28
N ILE A 976 -25.70 -1.95 -1.03
CA ILE A 976 -24.28 -1.87 -0.65
C ILE A 976 -23.41 -2.82 -1.51
N GLY A 977 -23.86 -4.07 -1.70
CA GLY A 977 -23.21 -5.03 -2.59
C GLY A 977 -23.13 -4.54 -4.03
N PHE A 978 -24.26 -4.12 -4.61
CA PHE A 978 -24.34 -3.61 -5.98
C PHE A 978 -23.45 -2.40 -6.21
N LEU A 979 -23.43 -1.43 -5.28
CA LEU A 979 -22.57 -0.25 -5.37
C LEU A 979 -21.08 -0.63 -5.34
N GLY A 980 -20.69 -1.60 -4.52
CA GLY A 980 -19.33 -2.14 -4.49
C GLY A 980 -18.94 -2.88 -5.78
N GLU A 981 -19.78 -3.79 -6.27
CA GLU A 981 -19.54 -4.48 -7.55
C GLU A 981 -19.47 -3.49 -8.71
N ARG A 982 -20.39 -2.52 -8.79
CA ARG A 982 -20.41 -1.48 -9.83
C ARG A 982 -19.17 -0.58 -9.80
N PHE A 983 -18.62 -0.31 -8.62
CA PHE A 983 -17.33 0.37 -8.48
C PHE A 983 -16.19 -0.46 -9.06
N VAL A 984 -16.07 -1.73 -8.67
CA VAL A 984 -15.05 -2.67 -9.16
C VAL A 984 -15.14 -2.85 -10.68
N TYR A 985 -16.35 -2.97 -11.23
CA TYR A 985 -16.57 -3.06 -12.68
C TYR A 985 -16.00 -1.85 -13.43
N ARG A 986 -16.32 -0.63 -12.99
CA ARG A 986 -15.80 0.62 -13.60
C ARG A 986 -14.29 0.79 -13.44
N MET A 987 -13.76 0.38 -12.28
CA MET A 987 -12.32 0.42 -11.99
C MET A 987 -11.51 -0.39 -13.02
N PHE A 988 -11.94 -1.61 -13.34
CA PHE A 988 -11.27 -2.45 -14.33
C PHE A 988 -11.60 -2.07 -15.79
N GLN A 989 -12.82 -1.60 -16.08
CA GLN A 989 -13.25 -1.20 -17.44
C GLN A 989 -12.36 -0.10 -18.07
N SER A 990 -11.70 0.71 -17.26
CA SER A 990 -10.77 1.76 -17.73
C SER A 990 -9.33 1.28 -17.96
N ARG A 991 -8.96 0.08 -17.49
CA ARG A 991 -7.56 -0.41 -17.45
C ARG A 991 -7.34 -1.75 -18.15
N ILE A 992 -8.39 -2.55 -18.33
CA ILE A 992 -8.35 -3.86 -19.01
C ILE A 992 -9.18 -3.77 -20.30
N LYS A 993 -8.55 -4.05 -21.44
CA LYS A 993 -9.05 -3.71 -22.78
C LYS A 993 -10.22 -4.59 -23.24
N ASP A 994 -10.27 -5.84 -22.79
CA ASP A 994 -11.33 -6.82 -23.07
C ASP A 994 -12.25 -7.05 -21.85
N TRP A 995 -12.26 -6.12 -20.89
CA TRP A 995 -13.18 -6.15 -19.76
C TRP A 995 -14.58 -5.71 -20.17
N THR A 996 -15.55 -6.61 -20.04
CA THR A 996 -16.95 -6.40 -20.46
C THR A 996 -17.94 -6.88 -19.39
N TYR A 997 -19.23 -6.58 -19.59
CA TYR A 997 -20.30 -7.04 -18.70
C TYR A 997 -20.39 -8.58 -18.59
N GLU A 998 -19.79 -9.33 -19.53
CA GLU A 998 -19.72 -10.79 -19.49
C GLU A 998 -18.79 -11.29 -18.38
N ASN A 999 -17.79 -10.48 -17.99
CA ASN A 999 -16.90 -10.76 -16.86
C ASN A 999 -17.55 -10.52 -15.50
N TRP A 1000 -18.69 -9.82 -15.45
CA TRP A 1000 -19.48 -9.62 -14.25
C TRP A 1000 -20.37 -10.86 -14.06
N THR A 1001 -20.02 -11.73 -13.12
CA THR A 1001 -20.62 -13.07 -12.92
C THR A 1001 -21.53 -13.17 -11.68
N SER A 1002 -21.87 -12.03 -11.07
CA SER A 1002 -22.96 -11.85 -10.09
C SER A 1002 -24.27 -11.43 -10.77
N LYS A 1003 -25.43 -11.74 -10.15
CA LYS A 1003 -26.76 -11.28 -10.61
C LYS A 1003 -26.95 -9.78 -10.47
N LEU A 1004 -26.20 -9.07 -9.60
CA LEU A 1004 -26.40 -7.63 -9.37
C LEU A 1004 -26.07 -6.78 -10.61
N ARG A 1005 -25.38 -7.33 -11.61
CA ARG A 1005 -25.17 -6.69 -12.93
C ARG A 1005 -26.46 -6.24 -13.63
N VAL A 1006 -27.61 -6.84 -13.29
CA VAL A 1006 -28.94 -6.41 -13.78
C VAL A 1006 -29.29 -5.00 -13.32
N GLU A 1007 -28.87 -4.59 -12.13
CA GLU A 1007 -29.10 -3.26 -11.57
C GLU A 1007 -28.22 -2.18 -12.25
N ALA A 1008 -27.20 -2.60 -13.02
CA ALA A 1008 -26.47 -1.76 -13.98
C ALA A 1008 -27.04 -1.80 -15.40
N GLY A 1009 -28.19 -2.45 -15.63
CA GLY A 1009 -28.83 -2.59 -16.93
C GLY A 1009 -28.24 -3.69 -17.83
N HIS A 1010 -27.38 -4.57 -17.31
CA HIS A 1010 -26.79 -5.65 -18.10
C HIS A 1010 -27.67 -6.91 -18.14
N PRO A 1011 -27.61 -7.73 -19.21
CA PRO A 1011 -28.35 -8.99 -19.30
C PRO A 1011 -28.12 -9.89 -18.09
N ARG A 1012 -29.19 -10.47 -17.52
CA ARG A 1012 -29.14 -11.31 -16.31
C ARG A 1012 -28.10 -12.43 -16.41
N PHE A 1013 -27.32 -12.64 -15.35
CA PHE A 1013 -26.45 -13.82 -15.25
C PHE A 1013 -27.31 -15.08 -15.07
N THR A 1014 -27.12 -16.06 -15.95
CA THR A 1014 -27.98 -17.25 -16.11
C THR A 1014 -27.41 -18.50 -15.47
N GLU A 1015 -26.10 -18.54 -15.20
CA GLU A 1015 -25.44 -19.70 -14.60
C GLU A 1015 -25.66 -19.75 -13.08
N ARG A 1016 -25.21 -20.84 -12.45
CA ARG A 1016 -25.32 -21.02 -11.00
C ARG A 1016 -24.28 -20.14 -10.31
N GLU A 1017 -24.69 -18.93 -9.92
CA GLU A 1017 -23.90 -17.93 -9.17
C GLU A 1017 -22.97 -18.53 -8.09
N LYS A 1018 -23.41 -19.54 -7.32
CA LYS A 1018 -22.57 -20.22 -6.33
C LYS A 1018 -21.28 -20.85 -6.91
N ASP A 1019 -21.26 -21.21 -8.19
CA ASP A 1019 -20.10 -21.82 -8.86
C ASP A 1019 -19.08 -20.74 -9.31
N PHE A 1020 -19.47 -19.46 -9.36
CA PHE A 1020 -18.64 -18.30 -9.75
C PHE A 1020 -18.31 -17.38 -8.54
N SER A 1021 -17.49 -16.35 -8.77
CA SER A 1021 -17.38 -15.16 -7.90
C SER A 1021 -18.03 -13.97 -8.61
N ASP A 1022 -18.07 -12.80 -7.97
CA ASP A 1022 -18.79 -11.64 -8.49
C ASP A 1022 -18.24 -11.16 -9.84
N PHE A 1023 -16.93 -11.33 -10.08
CA PHE A 1023 -16.32 -11.23 -11.41
C PHE A 1023 -15.42 -12.43 -11.73
N THR A 1024 -15.42 -12.83 -12.99
CA THR A 1024 -14.55 -13.88 -13.53
C THR A 1024 -13.91 -13.41 -14.84
N TYR A 1025 -12.58 -13.33 -14.86
CA TYR A 1025 -11.81 -12.78 -15.99
C TYR A 1025 -10.68 -13.73 -16.40
N GLN A 1026 -10.52 -13.93 -17.72
CA GLN A 1026 -9.46 -14.76 -18.30
C GLN A 1026 -8.39 -13.83 -18.86
N ASP A 1027 -7.22 -13.71 -18.22
CA ASP A 1027 -6.22 -12.72 -18.60
C ASP A 1027 -5.40 -13.13 -19.83
N ARG A 1028 -6.01 -13.02 -21.01
CA ARG A 1028 -5.43 -13.38 -22.32
C ARG A 1028 -4.24 -12.50 -22.73
N PHE A 1029 -4.06 -11.36 -22.07
CA PHE A 1029 -3.13 -10.30 -22.49
C PHE A 1029 -2.14 -9.89 -21.39
N GLY A 1030 -2.20 -10.48 -20.19
CA GLY A 1030 -1.37 -10.13 -19.04
C GLY A 1030 -1.70 -8.76 -18.43
N GLN A 1031 -2.91 -8.24 -18.64
CA GLN A 1031 -3.33 -6.90 -18.22
C GLN A 1031 -3.73 -6.84 -16.75
N MET A 1032 -4.26 -7.92 -16.17
CA MET A 1032 -4.55 -7.98 -14.72
C MET A 1032 -3.25 -7.87 -13.92
N LYS A 1033 -2.15 -8.50 -14.38
CA LYS A 1033 -0.80 -8.29 -13.83
C LYS A 1033 -0.31 -6.84 -13.92
N GLY A 1034 -0.89 -6.01 -14.79
CA GLY A 1034 -0.62 -4.57 -14.87
C GLY A 1034 -1.34 -3.85 -13.73
N VAL A 1035 -2.67 -3.97 -13.68
CA VAL A 1035 -3.52 -3.30 -12.70
C VAL A 1035 -3.15 -3.64 -11.25
N LEU A 1036 -2.82 -4.90 -10.96
CA LEU A 1036 -2.41 -5.31 -9.61
C LEU A 1036 -1.06 -4.69 -9.19
N ARG A 1037 -0.11 -4.48 -10.12
CA ARG A 1037 1.15 -3.77 -9.85
C ARG A 1037 0.94 -2.26 -9.74
N GLU A 1038 0.05 -1.67 -10.53
CA GLU A 1038 -0.38 -0.27 -10.35
C GLU A 1038 -1.04 -0.04 -8.98
N ALA A 1039 -1.67 -1.08 -8.43
CA ALA A 1039 -2.25 -1.06 -7.09
C ALA A 1039 -1.26 -1.38 -5.95
N GLY A 1040 0.04 -1.57 -6.26
CA GLY A 1040 1.07 -1.85 -5.27
C GLY A 1040 1.01 -3.26 -4.66
N MET A 1041 0.40 -4.22 -5.36
CA MET A 1041 0.43 -5.63 -4.97
C MET A 1041 1.61 -6.36 -5.62
N ASP A 1042 2.29 -7.22 -4.87
CA ASP A 1042 3.29 -8.11 -5.43
C ASP A 1042 2.62 -9.20 -6.30
N VAL A 1043 2.98 -9.19 -7.58
CA VAL A 1043 2.37 -10.08 -8.59
C VAL A 1043 3.30 -11.24 -8.87
N ILE A 1044 2.86 -12.44 -8.50
CA ILE A 1044 3.55 -13.72 -8.70
C ILE A 1044 4.04 -13.85 -10.16
N VAL A 1045 5.31 -14.22 -10.32
CA VAL A 1045 6.02 -14.21 -11.61
C VAL A 1045 5.45 -15.29 -12.53
N GLU A 1046 5.15 -16.45 -11.96
CA GLU A 1046 4.75 -17.72 -12.57
C GLU A 1046 3.36 -17.69 -13.22
N TRP A 1047 2.47 -16.79 -12.79
CA TRP A 1047 1.17 -16.57 -13.47
C TRP A 1047 1.40 -16.21 -14.95
N THR A 1048 0.55 -16.67 -15.85
CA THR A 1048 0.76 -16.59 -17.31
C THR A 1048 -0.19 -15.59 -17.98
N HIS A 1049 0.01 -15.33 -19.28
CA HIS A 1049 -0.95 -14.62 -20.15
C HIS A 1049 -2.18 -15.49 -20.51
N ASN A 1050 -2.55 -16.41 -19.62
CA ASN A 1050 -3.75 -17.23 -19.67
C ASN A 1050 -4.21 -17.65 -18.25
N THR A 1051 -3.80 -16.93 -17.21
CA THR A 1051 -4.29 -17.15 -15.84
C THR A 1051 -5.70 -16.57 -15.69
N LYS A 1052 -6.59 -17.31 -15.02
CA LYS A 1052 -7.96 -16.88 -14.70
C LYS A 1052 -8.00 -16.21 -13.34
N PHE A 1053 -8.70 -15.09 -13.24
CA PHE A 1053 -8.89 -14.34 -12.02
C PHE A 1053 -10.36 -14.42 -11.58
N HIS A 1054 -10.57 -14.89 -10.35
CA HIS A 1054 -11.85 -14.97 -9.67
C HIS A 1054 -11.87 -13.85 -8.62
N LEU A 1055 -12.70 -12.82 -8.82
CA LEU A 1055 -12.71 -11.63 -7.97
C LEU A 1055 -14.00 -11.58 -7.15
N GLU A 1056 -13.83 -11.47 -5.84
CA GLU A 1056 -14.89 -11.48 -4.84
C GLU A 1056 -14.96 -10.12 -4.14
N VAL A 1057 -16.11 -9.46 -4.12
CA VAL A 1057 -16.26 -8.06 -3.69
C VAL A 1057 -17.05 -7.98 -2.39
N LYS A 1058 -16.42 -7.46 -1.34
CA LYS A 1058 -17.07 -7.25 -0.02
C LYS A 1058 -17.12 -5.77 0.33
N ALA A 1059 -18.30 -5.21 0.16
CA ALA A 1059 -18.61 -3.80 0.34
C ALA A 1059 -19.10 -3.48 1.77
N THR A 1060 -18.67 -2.33 2.33
CA THR A 1060 -19.20 -1.79 3.61
C THR A 1060 -19.31 -0.27 3.59
N LEU A 1061 -20.16 0.28 4.47
CA LEU A 1061 -20.29 1.73 4.68
C LEU A 1061 -19.19 2.28 5.61
N GLY A 1062 -18.76 1.52 6.60
CA GLY A 1062 -17.65 1.88 7.48
C GLY A 1062 -16.27 1.60 6.86
N PRO A 1063 -15.19 1.77 7.66
CA PRO A 1063 -13.79 1.65 7.22
C PRO A 1063 -13.37 0.21 6.92
N CYS A 1064 -12.21 0.01 6.28
CA CYS A 1064 -11.68 -1.32 5.94
C CYS A 1064 -11.53 -2.28 7.13
N SER A 1065 -11.39 -1.76 8.36
CA SER A 1065 -11.30 -2.53 9.60
C SER A 1065 -12.66 -3.07 10.10
N GLU A 1066 -13.77 -2.69 9.47
CA GLU A 1066 -15.07 -3.30 9.69
C GLU A 1066 -15.06 -4.72 9.09
N PRO A 1067 -15.40 -5.77 9.87
CA PRO A 1067 -15.33 -7.15 9.39
C PRO A 1067 -16.39 -7.41 8.32
N CYS A 1068 -16.03 -8.14 7.27
CA CYS A 1068 -16.99 -8.60 6.28
C CYS A 1068 -17.33 -10.08 6.46
N PHE A 1069 -18.49 -10.49 5.93
CA PHE A 1069 -18.93 -11.88 5.94
C PHE A 1069 -18.50 -12.58 4.64
N VAL A 1070 -17.92 -13.78 4.76
CA VAL A 1070 -17.67 -14.68 3.63
C VAL A 1070 -18.41 -16.00 3.85
N SER A 1071 -19.01 -16.54 2.79
CA SER A 1071 -19.70 -17.83 2.86
C SER A 1071 -18.70 -18.99 2.88
N GLN A 1072 -19.12 -20.15 3.40
CA GLN A 1072 -18.33 -21.40 3.36
C GLN A 1072 -17.82 -21.70 1.94
N ASN A 1073 -18.69 -21.57 0.93
CA ASN A 1073 -18.39 -21.77 -0.48
C ASN A 1073 -17.35 -20.77 -1.05
N GLN A 1074 -17.24 -19.56 -0.48
CA GLN A 1074 -16.19 -18.60 -0.86
C GLN A 1074 -14.85 -18.97 -0.21
N LEU A 1075 -14.86 -19.38 1.06
CA LEU A 1075 -13.67 -19.90 1.74
C LEU A 1075 -13.14 -21.19 1.08
N ASP A 1076 -14.05 -22.04 0.59
CA ASP A 1076 -13.70 -23.28 -0.11
C ASP A 1076 -13.04 -23.01 -1.48
N LYS A 1077 -13.40 -21.92 -2.16
CA LYS A 1077 -12.70 -21.47 -3.39
C LYS A 1077 -11.36 -20.82 -3.09
N MET A 1078 -11.26 -20.04 -2.01
CA MET A 1078 -9.98 -19.50 -1.52
C MET A 1078 -9.00 -20.63 -1.22
N ARG A 1079 -9.48 -21.76 -0.67
CA ARG A 1079 -8.72 -23.01 -0.52
C ARG A 1079 -8.42 -23.71 -1.84
N GLN A 1080 -9.42 -23.91 -2.70
CA GLN A 1080 -9.30 -24.67 -3.94
C GLN A 1080 -8.24 -24.10 -4.90
N TYR A 1081 -8.09 -22.78 -4.92
CA TYR A 1081 -7.15 -22.08 -5.80
C TYR A 1081 -5.85 -21.63 -5.08
N GLU A 1082 -5.58 -22.12 -3.87
CA GLU A 1082 -4.25 -21.93 -3.28
C GLU A 1082 -3.19 -22.64 -4.14
N GLY A 1083 -2.13 -21.91 -4.51
CA GLY A 1083 -1.02 -22.44 -5.31
C GLY A 1083 -1.35 -22.73 -6.79
N ASP A 1084 -2.58 -22.51 -7.26
CA ASP A 1084 -2.94 -22.72 -8.67
C ASP A 1084 -2.39 -21.57 -9.55
N LEU A 1085 -1.44 -21.90 -10.43
CA LEU A 1085 -0.85 -20.94 -11.37
C LEU A 1085 -1.81 -20.54 -12.51
N GLY A 1086 -2.85 -21.34 -12.75
CA GLY A 1086 -3.90 -21.15 -13.74
C GLY A 1086 -5.16 -20.45 -13.21
N ASN A 1087 -5.43 -20.46 -11.90
CA ASN A 1087 -6.57 -19.80 -11.28
C ASN A 1087 -6.14 -19.03 -10.02
N VAL A 1088 -6.44 -17.74 -9.97
CA VAL A 1088 -6.13 -16.85 -8.83
C VAL A 1088 -7.42 -16.36 -8.21
N TYR A 1089 -7.55 -16.50 -6.89
CA TYR A 1089 -8.66 -15.92 -6.13
C TYR A 1089 -8.22 -14.60 -5.49
N ILE A 1090 -9.01 -13.54 -5.66
CA ILE A 1090 -8.74 -12.22 -5.06
C ILE A 1090 -9.98 -11.75 -4.32
N LEU A 1091 -9.82 -11.44 -3.04
CA LEU A 1091 -10.83 -10.75 -2.24
C LEU A 1091 -10.59 -9.23 -2.33
N ILE A 1092 -11.63 -8.48 -2.70
CA ILE A 1092 -11.62 -7.02 -2.83
C ILE A 1092 -12.51 -6.46 -1.73
N ARG A 1093 -11.93 -5.81 -0.72
CA ARG A 1093 -12.74 -4.97 0.20
C ARG A 1093 -12.98 -3.64 -0.48
N VAL A 1094 -14.25 -3.25 -0.61
CA VAL A 1094 -14.66 -1.87 -0.90
C VAL A 1094 -15.26 -1.30 0.40
N PHE A 1095 -14.88 -0.10 0.78
CA PHE A 1095 -15.24 0.49 2.08
C PHE A 1095 -15.43 2.01 1.96
N GLN A 1096 -16.13 2.61 2.93
CA GLN A 1096 -16.48 4.03 2.91
C GLN A 1096 -17.27 4.45 1.67
N LEU A 1097 -18.23 3.62 1.24
CA LEU A 1097 -19.08 3.83 0.05
C LEU A 1097 -19.82 5.18 0.01
N GLU A 1098 -20.22 5.70 1.17
CA GLU A 1098 -20.98 6.96 1.32
C GLU A 1098 -20.08 8.18 1.65
N ALA A 1099 -18.74 8.06 1.59
CA ALA A 1099 -17.84 9.17 1.91
C ALA A 1099 -17.71 10.20 0.79
N GLU A 1100 -17.56 11.49 1.15
CA GLU A 1100 -17.48 12.62 0.21
C GLU A 1100 -16.32 12.54 -0.81
N GLY A 1101 -15.25 11.81 -0.48
CA GLY A 1101 -14.12 11.54 -1.39
C GLY A 1101 -14.31 10.33 -2.32
N GLY A 1102 -15.46 9.65 -2.24
CA GLY A 1102 -15.74 8.39 -2.92
C GLY A 1102 -15.20 7.13 -2.21
N PRO A 1103 -15.63 5.93 -2.65
CA PRO A 1103 -15.23 4.66 -2.05
C PRO A 1103 -13.73 4.38 -2.15
N SER A 1104 -13.20 3.80 -1.07
CA SER A 1104 -11.84 3.26 -1.02
C SER A 1104 -11.86 1.73 -1.14
N PHE A 1105 -10.73 1.12 -1.53
CA PHE A 1105 -10.64 -0.33 -1.72
C PHE A 1105 -9.27 -0.90 -1.33
N ARG A 1106 -9.22 -2.22 -1.08
CA ARG A 1106 -7.98 -2.99 -0.83
C ARG A 1106 -8.10 -4.39 -1.44
N PHE A 1107 -7.03 -4.84 -2.09
CA PHE A 1107 -6.89 -6.19 -2.62
C PHE A 1107 -6.26 -7.13 -1.57
N PHE A 1108 -6.75 -8.36 -1.54
CA PHE A 1108 -6.12 -9.49 -0.86
C PHE A 1108 -5.95 -10.62 -1.88
N LEU A 1109 -4.72 -10.78 -2.39
CA LEU A 1109 -4.34 -11.88 -3.28
C LEU A 1109 -4.22 -13.16 -2.45
N ASN A 1110 -4.68 -14.30 -3.01
CA ASN A 1110 -4.66 -15.62 -2.35
C ASN A 1110 -5.10 -15.55 -0.86
N PRO A 1111 -6.35 -15.16 -0.53
CA PRO A 1111 -6.77 -14.89 0.84
C PRO A 1111 -6.60 -16.04 1.84
N TRP A 1112 -6.47 -17.28 1.35
CA TRP A 1112 -6.21 -18.44 2.20
C TRP A 1112 -4.75 -18.50 2.68
N SER A 1113 -3.77 -18.23 1.81
CA SER A 1113 -2.35 -18.17 2.21
C SER A 1113 -2.12 -17.02 3.22
N LEU A 1114 -2.72 -15.85 2.98
CA LEU A 1114 -2.73 -14.74 3.95
C LEU A 1114 -3.36 -15.09 5.31
N TYR A 1115 -4.23 -16.11 5.37
CA TYR A 1115 -4.79 -16.64 6.61
C TYR A 1115 -3.85 -17.65 7.29
N LEU A 1116 -3.17 -18.50 6.52
CA LEU A 1116 -2.11 -19.37 7.05
C LEU A 1116 -0.92 -18.57 7.60
N GLU A 1117 -0.64 -17.41 7.01
CA GLU A 1117 0.36 -16.42 7.45
C GLU A 1117 -0.12 -15.54 8.63
N GLY A 1118 -1.40 -15.60 9.00
CA GLY A 1118 -1.99 -14.79 10.09
C GLY A 1118 -2.25 -13.31 9.76
N ALA A 1119 -2.10 -12.88 8.51
CA ALA A 1119 -2.42 -11.53 8.03
C ALA A 1119 -3.95 -11.30 7.84
N LEU A 1120 -4.69 -12.38 7.58
CA LEU A 1120 -6.15 -12.43 7.65
C LEU A 1120 -6.59 -13.40 8.75
N ASP A 1121 -7.69 -13.09 9.42
CA ASP A 1121 -8.27 -13.95 10.45
C ASP A 1121 -9.74 -14.26 10.11
N PHE A 1122 -10.05 -15.54 9.90
CA PHE A 1122 -11.37 -16.06 9.55
C PHE A 1122 -12.06 -16.72 10.76
N ARG A 1123 -12.75 -15.93 11.59
CA ARG A 1123 -13.40 -16.45 12.81
C ARG A 1123 -14.80 -16.97 12.54
N SER A 1124 -15.06 -18.23 12.91
CA SER A 1124 -16.37 -18.87 12.81
C SER A 1124 -17.08 -18.98 14.16
N ASN A 1125 -17.57 -17.86 14.68
CA ASN A 1125 -18.45 -17.87 15.86
C ASN A 1125 -19.93 -18.04 15.46
N GLU A 1126 -20.31 -17.71 14.22
CA GLU A 1126 -21.67 -17.91 13.67
C GLU A 1126 -21.63 -17.85 12.13
N GLY A 1127 -20.57 -18.41 11.54
CA GLY A 1127 -20.13 -18.16 10.16
C GLY A 1127 -18.91 -17.24 10.10
N TYR A 1128 -18.15 -17.30 9.01
CA TYR A 1128 -16.82 -16.69 8.90
C TYR A 1128 -16.88 -15.17 8.75
N LYS A 1129 -16.37 -14.48 9.78
CA LYS A 1129 -16.08 -13.04 9.77
C LYS A 1129 -14.60 -12.85 9.43
N VAL A 1130 -14.31 -12.04 8.41
CA VAL A 1130 -12.95 -11.70 7.99
C VAL A 1130 -12.49 -10.47 8.78
N TYR A 1131 -11.43 -10.61 9.55
CA TYR A 1131 -10.72 -9.49 10.18
C TYR A 1131 -9.39 -9.27 9.47
N GLY A 1132 -9.17 -8.06 8.95
CA GLY A 1132 -7.88 -7.65 8.39
C GLY A 1132 -6.97 -7.14 9.50
N LEU A 1133 -5.85 -7.83 9.75
CA LEU A 1133 -4.87 -7.44 10.75
C LEU A 1133 -3.85 -6.45 10.17
N VAL A 1134 -4.26 -5.17 10.16
CA VAL A 1134 -3.50 -3.96 9.80
C VAL A 1134 -3.20 -3.80 8.30
#